data_AF-A0A7W0JED5-F1
#
_entry.id   AF-A0A7W0JED5-F1
#
_cell.length_a   1.000
_cell.length_b   1.000
_cell.length_c   1.000
_cell.angle_alpha   90.00
_cell.angle_beta   90.00
_cell.angle_gamma   90.00
#
_symmetry.space_group_name_H-M   'P 1'
#
loop_
_entity.id
_entity.type
_entity.pdbx_description
1 polymer ?
#
loop_
_entity_poly.entity_id
_entity_poly.type
_entity_poly.pdbx_seq_one_letter_code
_entity_poly.pdbx_strand_id
1 'polypeptide(L)'
;MEELKYSLVTSDEELAAAVEQLSTHPALGFDAETTSLDPFDTARNTRLRLLQLASPDMVYVFDLDRLVPLGGTGTRAEQLTGAASLEPLRRLLTATSPVKIAHNCLAGDMLVSMDDGTKVRIDKLVRAKTRGKVLCIDEKTGTLSTGDVVGWVDGDIRPWDDWLRIRMRGKGRLRVTKDHEILTERGRVRAENLLVGDKVLTSLPELSQPQRDILYGSLLGDGSLTKQRGAQARTPYFKVSHSLAQEGYVALKAAALDGLVKLIRREKVHYRGFSNSASGSQMISLTTKSDPRLFELYDNCLTGGKRTLTPGWLDNLSMPAIAVWYCDDGTLAGGSSAGICVSAFGTEGANTLVEFLRSKGFPAKLWVRPDGQLYVKVVGPYGRGMSEELKRFWESIAPYVPVSMQHKLPAAYKHLASDKYWTTPHTQSKASSDIVDEILPLLNDSSERGRYDGYRRGKRRGLRQYCLAVATHQNFVAGGLAVSNCKFDAKWTRHFLGVELGGDYDSRTTQNGAERVERGGIFDTMLASQVVSAGEPDDRHSLEAVVMRYLNQSVDKSQQVSDWGGELSAAQIEYAARDAALLLPLREKLVEQLRTLSLGRCAQLEFECVVPVATLELNGIFLDKERWREQLSIVEKRRAVLAEELQAMLAEESPQQSFFGPTRLDINLDSHVQLTKALQRRGIELPDGTRNWKLQPLAEKHAEIKTLLEYRTVQKALTSYGENILDEIKQTTGRLHANFHQIGAPTGRMSCTSPNVQQVPHALEYRRCFRAPEGRKLIIADYSQIELRILADYTGDQGFVDAFNSGADLHRVTAAQIFNVAAEEVTREQRDFAKRLNFGVVYGIGAKRFALMTGLSETEAEDLLRRYFATYRDLDAWLRKAAQQAVRERTAPRTVAGRLARFNFDPEDRKAASLVQRNGKNSPIQGSSADIIKRALRLLHDRLKETTARVVNVVHDEIVVEADAANADEISKIVEVAMCAAGEEYVRKVPVKVETQIADEWVK
;
A
#
# COMPACT_ATOMS: atom_id res chain seq x y z
N MET A 1 -16.80 -22.44 15.88
CA MET A 1 -15.54 -23.07 15.45
C MET A 1 -15.33 -24.26 16.36
N GLU A 2 -14.74 -25.33 15.86
CA GLU A 2 -14.10 -26.28 16.78
C GLU A 2 -12.91 -25.60 17.46
N GLU A 3 -12.55 -26.07 18.64
CA GLU A 3 -11.42 -25.54 19.40
C GLU A 3 -10.13 -25.87 18.64
N LEU A 4 -9.29 -24.85 18.39
CA LEU A 4 -8.08 -25.02 17.59
C LEU A 4 -7.10 -25.91 18.36
N LYS A 5 -7.04 -27.19 18.00
CA LYS A 5 -6.08 -28.13 18.59
C LYS A 5 -4.68 -27.79 18.09
N TYR A 6 -3.83 -27.29 18.97
CA TYR A 6 -2.42 -27.09 18.68
C TYR A 6 -1.53 -27.67 19.78
N SER A 7 -0.30 -28.05 19.41
CA SER A 7 0.76 -28.45 20.34
C SER A 7 2.01 -27.61 20.09
N LEU A 8 2.67 -27.20 21.17
CA LEU A 8 4.03 -26.66 21.10
C LEU A 8 5.01 -27.82 21.20
N VAL A 9 5.77 -28.05 20.13
CA VAL A 9 6.82 -29.09 20.08
C VAL A 9 8.12 -28.48 20.57
N THR A 10 8.69 -29.05 21.63
CA THR A 10 9.89 -28.52 22.32
C THR A 10 11.01 -29.53 22.53
N SER A 11 10.73 -30.82 22.32
CA SER A 11 11.67 -31.93 22.48
C SER A 11 11.67 -32.88 21.28
N ASP A 12 12.75 -33.65 21.13
CA ASP A 12 12.94 -34.62 20.04
C ASP A 12 11.85 -35.70 19.99
N GLU A 13 11.35 -36.14 21.14
CA GLU A 13 10.29 -37.15 21.28
C GLU A 13 8.93 -36.60 20.81
N GLU A 14 8.58 -35.38 21.22
CA GLU A 14 7.40 -34.64 20.71
C GLU A 14 7.51 -34.40 19.21
N LEU A 15 8.71 -34.08 18.70
CA LEU A 15 8.96 -33.83 17.28
C LEU A 15 8.77 -35.09 16.44
N ALA A 16 9.30 -36.23 16.90
CA ALA A 16 9.13 -37.51 16.20
C ALA A 16 7.65 -37.90 16.09
N ALA A 17 6.90 -37.83 17.20
CA ALA A 17 5.47 -38.14 17.22
C ALA A 17 4.63 -37.16 16.37
N ALA A 18 4.93 -35.85 16.46
CA ALA A 18 4.28 -34.84 15.63
C ALA A 18 4.50 -35.08 14.14
N VAL A 19 5.74 -35.42 13.74
CA VAL A 19 6.09 -35.71 12.34
C VAL A 19 5.42 -36.98 11.83
N GLU A 20 5.38 -38.04 12.64
CA GLU A 20 4.68 -39.28 12.28
C GLU A 20 3.20 -39.00 12.00
N GLN A 21 2.52 -38.31 12.92
CA GLN A 21 1.10 -37.97 12.77
C GLN A 21 0.84 -37.05 11.57
N LEU A 22 1.64 -35.97 11.41
CA LEU A 22 1.56 -35.05 10.27
C LEU A 22 1.77 -35.74 8.91
N SER A 23 2.64 -36.76 8.84
CA SER A 23 2.95 -37.49 7.60
C SER A 23 1.76 -38.29 7.04
N THR A 24 0.73 -38.56 7.85
CA THR A 24 -0.46 -39.31 7.42
C THR A 24 -1.44 -38.46 6.57
N HIS A 25 -1.30 -37.13 6.58
CA HIS A 25 -2.23 -36.22 5.90
C HIS A 25 -1.76 -35.86 4.47
N PRO A 26 -2.69 -35.58 3.53
CA PRO A 26 -2.35 -35.32 2.12
C PRO A 26 -1.93 -33.87 1.82
N ALA A 27 -2.21 -32.94 2.74
CA ALA A 27 -1.84 -31.53 2.64
C ALA A 27 -1.60 -31.00 4.07
N LEU A 28 -0.74 -29.98 4.19
CA LEU A 28 -0.58 -29.22 5.43
C LEU A 28 -0.74 -27.72 5.17
N GLY A 29 -1.08 -26.99 6.21
CA GLY A 29 -0.71 -25.58 6.31
C GLY A 29 0.76 -25.47 6.72
N PHE A 30 1.44 -24.43 6.23
CA PHE A 30 2.82 -24.14 6.57
C PHE A 30 2.98 -22.63 6.72
N ASP A 31 3.61 -22.20 7.81
CA ASP A 31 4.00 -20.80 8.06
C ASP A 31 5.36 -20.74 8.78
N ALA A 32 5.94 -19.54 8.95
CA ALA A 32 7.22 -19.33 9.62
C ALA A 32 7.33 -17.96 10.32
N GLU A 33 7.70 -17.93 11.61
CA GLU A 33 7.89 -16.69 12.38
C GLU A 33 9.36 -16.49 12.79
N THR A 34 9.81 -15.23 12.83
CA THR A 34 11.24 -14.86 12.77
C THR A 34 11.55 -13.55 13.53
N THR A 35 12.83 -13.24 13.72
CA THR A 35 13.26 -12.02 14.45
C THR A 35 13.60 -10.80 13.56
N SER A 36 13.49 -10.90 12.24
CA SER A 36 13.99 -9.89 11.28
C SER A 36 13.36 -10.12 9.89
N LEU A 37 13.47 -9.14 8.97
CA LEU A 37 12.93 -9.29 7.61
C LEU A 37 13.98 -9.65 6.53
N ASP A 38 15.26 -9.78 6.90
CA ASP A 38 16.35 -10.14 5.98
C ASP A 38 17.23 -11.24 6.63
N PRO A 39 17.27 -12.47 6.08
CA PRO A 39 18.02 -13.59 6.68
C PRO A 39 19.54 -13.33 6.78
N PHE A 40 20.07 -12.34 6.05
CA PHE A 40 21.49 -11.96 6.08
C PHE A 40 21.79 -10.77 7.01
N ASP A 41 20.81 -10.19 7.72
CA ASP A 41 21.03 -9.07 8.66
C ASP A 41 21.66 -9.57 9.98
N THR A 42 22.98 -9.42 10.08
CA THR A 42 23.78 -9.75 11.27
C THR A 42 23.65 -8.73 12.40
N ALA A 43 23.18 -7.50 12.13
CA ALA A 43 23.06 -6.46 13.14
C ALA A 43 21.84 -6.66 14.06
N ARG A 44 20.86 -7.49 13.65
CA ARG A 44 19.62 -7.76 14.39
C ARG A 44 19.54 -9.14 15.06
N ASN A 45 20.63 -9.92 15.05
CA ASN A 45 20.63 -11.32 15.52
C ASN A 45 19.50 -12.15 14.86
N THR A 46 19.46 -12.10 13.53
CA THR A 46 18.40 -12.68 12.71
C THR A 46 18.34 -14.21 12.84
N ARG A 47 17.14 -14.75 13.12
CA ARG A 47 16.87 -16.18 13.13
C ARG A 47 15.42 -16.53 12.77
N LEU A 48 15.24 -17.71 12.16
CA LEU A 48 13.96 -18.42 12.16
C LEU A 48 13.66 -18.86 13.59
N ARG A 49 12.54 -18.40 14.17
CA ARG A 49 12.19 -18.58 15.58
C ARG A 49 11.23 -19.75 15.76
N LEU A 50 10.19 -19.81 14.94
CA LEU A 50 9.18 -20.86 14.92
C LEU A 50 8.93 -21.34 13.49
N LEU A 51 8.47 -22.57 13.37
CA LEU A 51 7.91 -23.15 12.16
C LEU A 51 6.58 -23.83 12.53
N GLN A 52 5.55 -23.66 11.72
CA GLN A 52 4.21 -24.16 12.04
C GLN A 52 3.71 -25.09 10.93
N LEU A 53 3.20 -26.26 11.31
CA LEU A 53 2.59 -27.23 10.39
C LEU A 53 1.21 -27.64 10.90
N ALA A 54 0.19 -27.41 10.07
CA ALA A 54 -1.20 -27.71 10.39
C ALA A 54 -1.75 -28.86 9.54
N SER A 55 -2.30 -29.89 10.16
CA SER A 55 -3.21 -30.83 9.53
C SER A 55 -4.67 -30.36 9.70
N PRO A 56 -5.67 -31.02 9.07
CA PRO A 56 -7.08 -30.72 9.30
C PRO A 56 -7.51 -30.88 10.76
N ASP A 57 -6.84 -31.79 11.49
CA ASP A 57 -7.21 -32.20 12.85
C ASP A 57 -6.39 -31.52 13.95
N MET A 58 -5.13 -31.13 13.67
CA MET A 58 -4.21 -30.59 14.68
C MET A 58 -3.06 -29.77 14.07
N VAL A 59 -2.58 -28.77 14.81
CA VAL A 59 -1.41 -27.95 14.45
C VAL A 59 -0.23 -28.21 15.39
N TYR A 60 0.98 -28.19 14.84
CA TYR A 60 2.22 -28.32 15.60
C TYR A 60 3.10 -27.10 15.35
N VAL A 61 3.49 -26.45 16.44
CA VAL A 61 4.35 -25.27 16.46
C VAL A 61 5.72 -25.70 16.99
N PHE A 62 6.72 -25.72 16.13
CA PHE A 62 8.07 -26.20 16.47
C PHE A 62 8.92 -25.05 17.00
N ASP A 63 9.25 -25.10 18.30
CA ASP A 63 10.16 -24.13 18.93
C ASP A 63 11.62 -24.48 18.63
N LEU A 64 12.20 -23.85 17.61
CA LEU A 64 13.55 -24.13 17.15
C LEU A 64 14.65 -23.69 18.13
N ASP A 65 14.38 -22.73 19.02
CA ASP A 65 15.32 -22.30 20.06
C ASP A 65 15.30 -23.21 21.29
N ARG A 66 14.24 -24.02 21.47
CA ARG A 66 14.20 -25.13 22.45
C ARG A 66 14.74 -26.44 21.87
N LEU A 67 14.29 -26.81 20.67
CA LEU A 67 14.73 -28.02 19.96
C LEU A 67 16.22 -28.01 19.57
N VAL A 68 16.79 -26.82 19.37
CA VAL A 68 18.23 -26.61 19.14
C VAL A 68 18.66 -25.37 19.93
N PRO A 69 19.14 -25.52 21.18
CA PRO A 69 19.52 -24.40 22.04
C PRO A 69 20.53 -23.43 21.42
N LEU A 70 20.44 -22.16 21.80
CA LEU A 70 21.36 -21.11 21.39
C LEU A 70 22.72 -21.25 22.12
N GLY A 71 23.83 -21.04 21.41
CA GLY A 71 25.20 -21.06 21.97
C GLY A 71 26.16 -22.07 21.34
N GLY A 72 25.74 -22.82 20.31
CA GLY A 72 26.63 -23.69 19.54
C GLY A 72 27.66 -22.95 18.68
N THR A 73 28.62 -23.70 18.14
CA THR A 73 29.57 -23.20 17.12
C THR A 73 28.91 -23.06 15.75
N GLY A 74 29.45 -22.17 14.90
CA GLY A 74 28.87 -21.85 13.59
C GLY A 74 27.67 -20.89 13.67
N THR A 75 27.16 -20.51 12.51
CA THR A 75 25.96 -19.66 12.35
C THR A 75 24.68 -20.40 12.79
N ARG A 76 23.60 -19.65 13.04
CA ARG A 76 22.31 -20.25 13.41
C ARG A 76 21.73 -21.17 12.34
N ALA A 77 22.01 -20.89 11.06
CA ALA A 77 21.66 -21.76 9.93
C ALA A 77 22.43 -23.08 9.95
N GLU A 78 23.74 -23.06 10.20
CA GLU A 78 24.57 -24.26 10.31
C GLU A 78 24.17 -25.11 11.53
N GLN A 79 23.87 -24.49 12.67
CA GLN A 79 23.37 -25.18 13.88
C GLN A 79 22.07 -25.94 13.61
N LEU A 80 21.08 -25.27 13.02
CA LEU A 80 19.76 -25.87 12.74
C LEU A 80 19.81 -26.90 11.60
N THR A 81 20.67 -26.70 10.60
CA THR A 81 20.88 -27.66 9.51
C THR A 81 21.63 -28.91 9.99
N GLY A 82 22.64 -28.75 10.87
CA GLY A 82 23.42 -29.85 11.44
C GLY A 82 22.75 -30.61 12.58
N ALA A 83 21.68 -30.06 13.17
CA ALA A 83 20.96 -30.71 14.26
C ALA A 83 20.28 -32.02 13.81
N ALA A 84 20.66 -33.15 14.42
CA ALA A 84 20.04 -34.45 14.16
C ALA A 84 18.59 -34.53 14.65
N SER A 85 18.24 -33.80 15.72
CA SER A 85 16.88 -33.71 16.28
C SER A 85 15.84 -33.22 15.27
N LEU A 86 16.20 -32.27 14.40
CA LEU A 86 15.31 -31.72 13.37
C LEU A 86 15.20 -32.58 12.10
N GLU A 87 15.87 -33.75 12.05
CA GLU A 87 15.89 -34.60 10.86
C GLU A 87 14.51 -35.13 10.42
N PRO A 88 13.60 -35.58 11.33
CA PRO A 88 12.25 -35.97 10.93
C PRO A 88 11.46 -34.79 10.34
N LEU A 89 11.62 -33.58 10.92
CA LEU A 89 10.96 -32.37 10.43
C LEU A 89 11.49 -31.97 9.04
N ARG A 90 12.80 -32.05 8.82
CA ARG A 90 13.41 -31.84 7.49
C ARG A 90 12.88 -32.84 6.46
N ARG A 91 12.70 -34.11 6.82
CA ARG A 91 12.10 -35.15 5.95
C ARG A 91 10.64 -34.83 5.60
N LEU A 92 9.83 -34.40 6.57
CA LEU A 92 8.44 -34.00 6.33
C LEU A 92 8.33 -32.77 5.42
N LEU A 93 9.19 -31.76 5.62
CA LEU A 93 9.21 -30.55 4.79
C LEU A 93 9.65 -30.85 3.34
N THR A 94 10.64 -31.73 3.16
CA THR A 94 11.17 -32.17 1.84
C THR A 94 10.36 -33.26 1.15
N ALA A 95 9.39 -33.89 1.83
CA ALA A 95 8.53 -34.90 1.25
C ALA A 95 7.64 -34.34 0.11
N THR A 96 7.32 -35.20 -0.85
CA THR A 96 6.49 -34.87 -2.03
C THR A 96 5.00 -34.71 -1.70
N SER A 97 4.56 -35.39 -0.64
CA SER A 97 3.32 -35.15 0.11
C SER A 97 3.72 -35.03 1.58
N PRO A 98 3.18 -34.08 2.37
CA PRO A 98 2.11 -33.11 2.05
C PRO A 98 2.59 -31.72 1.49
N VAL A 99 1.62 -30.82 1.23
CA VAL A 99 1.69 -29.49 0.56
C VAL A 99 1.87 -28.28 1.56
N LYS A 100 2.36 -27.07 1.14
CA LYS A 100 2.83 -25.91 2.00
C LYS A 100 2.54 -24.44 1.44
N ILE A 101 2.39 -23.33 2.25
CA ILE A 101 1.64 -22.02 1.96
C ILE A 101 2.24 -20.65 2.62
N ALA A 102 1.56 -19.43 2.77
CA ALA A 102 2.07 -18.01 3.14
C ALA A 102 0.99 -16.80 3.37
N HIS A 103 1.35 -15.45 3.64
CA HIS A 103 0.80 -14.09 3.07
C HIS A 103 0.14 -12.81 3.90
N ASN A 104 -0.07 -11.48 3.44
CA ASN A 104 -0.99 -10.31 4.01
C ASN A 104 -1.27 -8.82 3.34
N CYS A 105 -2.38 -7.97 3.55
CA CYS A 105 -2.72 -6.57 2.90
C CYS A 105 -3.85 -5.45 3.41
N LEU A 106 -4.50 -4.47 2.62
CA LEU A 106 -5.29 -3.15 3.00
C LEU A 106 -6.66 -2.60 2.28
N ALA A 107 -6.98 -1.27 1.94
CA ALA A 107 -8.35 -0.65 1.60
C ALA A 107 -8.57 0.76 0.81
N GLY A 108 -9.78 1.22 0.29
CA GLY A 108 -9.86 2.09 -0.96
C GLY A 108 -10.52 3.50 -1.29
N ASP A 109 -11.76 3.92 -0.94
CA ASP A 109 -12.23 5.34 -1.24
C ASP A 109 -12.15 6.26 0.00
N MET A 110 -11.33 5.81 0.92
CA MET A 110 -10.97 6.43 2.18
C MET A 110 -10.17 7.71 1.98
N LEU A 111 -10.43 8.69 2.83
CA LEU A 111 -9.70 9.94 2.85
C LEU A 111 -8.44 9.78 3.69
N VAL A 112 -7.28 9.76 3.04
CA VAL A 112 -5.98 9.88 3.70
C VAL A 112 -5.82 11.32 4.20
N SER A 113 -5.26 11.49 5.39
CA SER A 113 -4.89 12.81 5.88
C SER A 113 -3.45 13.10 5.45
N MET A 114 -3.25 14.19 4.71
CA MET A 114 -1.92 14.69 4.36
C MET A 114 -1.31 15.44 5.56
N ASP A 115 -0.01 15.75 5.49
CA ASP A 115 0.68 16.56 6.49
C ASP A 115 0.16 18.01 6.57
N ASP A 116 -0.22 18.60 5.42
CA ASP A 116 -0.85 19.93 5.32
C ASP A 116 -2.30 20.01 5.89
N GLY A 117 -2.80 18.91 6.46
CA GLY A 117 -4.16 18.80 7.00
C GLY A 117 -5.26 18.61 5.95
N THR A 118 -4.93 18.62 4.66
CA THR A 118 -5.90 18.27 3.61
C THR A 118 -6.24 16.78 3.67
N LYS A 119 -7.43 16.43 3.14
CA LYS A 119 -7.92 15.06 3.11
C LYS A 119 -8.16 14.60 1.68
N VAL A 120 -7.26 13.77 1.16
CA VAL A 120 -7.26 13.30 -0.23
C VAL A 120 -7.64 11.83 -0.26
N ARG A 121 -8.49 11.42 -1.20
CA ARG A 121 -8.88 9.99 -1.33
C ARG A 121 -7.65 9.13 -1.65
N ILE A 122 -7.51 7.98 -1.00
CA ILE A 122 -6.39 7.06 -1.22
C ILE A 122 -6.35 6.58 -2.68
N ASP A 123 -7.51 6.37 -3.33
CA ASP A 123 -7.54 6.07 -4.77
C ASP A 123 -6.90 7.16 -5.63
N LYS A 124 -7.11 8.44 -5.30
CA LYS A 124 -6.47 9.56 -5.99
C LYS A 124 -4.96 9.61 -5.71
N LEU A 125 -4.53 9.41 -4.46
CA LEU A 125 -3.10 9.41 -4.10
C LEU A 125 -2.34 8.26 -4.77
N VAL A 126 -2.92 7.05 -4.78
CA VAL A 126 -2.32 5.87 -5.40
C VAL A 126 -2.25 6.01 -6.92
N ARG A 127 -3.34 6.43 -7.56
CA ARG A 127 -3.40 6.55 -9.03
C ARG A 127 -2.57 7.72 -9.57
N ALA A 128 -2.42 8.79 -8.79
CA ALA A 128 -1.48 9.87 -9.11
C ALA A 128 -0.03 9.55 -8.68
N LYS A 129 0.18 8.48 -7.90
CA LYS A 129 1.44 8.16 -7.20
C LYS A 129 2.02 9.37 -6.47
N THR A 130 1.14 10.07 -5.74
CA THR A 130 1.47 11.32 -5.05
C THR A 130 2.56 11.06 -4.01
N ARG A 131 3.75 11.60 -4.29
CA ARG A 131 4.85 11.73 -3.32
C ARG A 131 4.59 12.94 -2.44
N GLY A 132 4.78 12.76 -1.14
CA GLY A 132 4.51 13.74 -0.10
C GLY A 132 4.46 13.03 1.25
N LYS A 133 4.25 13.79 2.33
CA LYS A 133 4.07 13.23 3.66
C LYS A 133 2.58 13.03 3.95
N VAL A 134 2.27 11.93 4.64
CA VAL A 134 0.93 11.67 5.17
C VAL A 134 0.99 11.67 6.69
N LEU A 135 -0.13 12.07 7.29
CA LEU A 135 -0.29 12.03 8.74
C LEU A 135 -0.23 10.58 9.21
N CYS A 136 0.55 10.34 10.26
CA CYS A 136 0.74 9.04 10.89
C CYS A 136 0.40 9.15 12.38
N ILE A 137 0.25 8.02 13.06
CA ILE A 137 0.05 7.98 14.51
C ILE A 137 1.21 7.20 15.11
N ASP A 138 1.91 7.80 16.08
CA ASP A 138 2.86 7.06 16.91
C ASP A 138 2.06 6.17 17.88
N GLU A 139 2.22 4.86 17.72
CA GLU A 139 1.39 3.86 18.42
C GLU A 139 1.70 3.76 19.93
N LYS A 140 2.81 4.36 20.39
CA LYS A 140 3.22 4.35 21.81
C LYS A 140 2.82 5.63 22.56
N THR A 141 2.75 6.77 21.88
CA THR A 141 2.47 8.08 22.51
C THR A 141 1.10 8.65 22.18
N GLY A 142 0.43 8.16 21.12
CA GLY A 142 -0.80 8.73 20.59
C GLY A 142 -0.61 10.12 19.96
N THR A 143 0.62 10.54 19.68
CA THR A 143 0.91 11.81 19.00
C THR A 143 0.78 11.67 17.49
N LEU A 144 0.30 12.73 16.85
CA LEU A 144 0.24 12.82 15.39
C LEU A 144 1.63 13.16 14.84
N SER A 145 2.17 12.28 14.01
CA SER A 145 3.44 12.45 13.30
C SER A 145 3.21 12.52 11.78
N THR A 146 4.27 12.60 10.99
CA THR A 146 4.20 12.53 9.52
C THR A 146 5.22 11.55 8.97
N GLY A 147 4.86 10.87 7.87
CA GLY A 147 5.71 9.88 7.22
C GLY A 147 5.66 10.01 5.71
N ASP A 148 6.81 9.81 5.05
CA ASP A 148 6.91 9.91 3.60
C ASP A 148 6.28 8.71 2.90
N VAL A 149 5.40 8.98 1.93
CA VAL A 149 4.81 7.95 1.07
C VAL A 149 5.85 7.47 0.07
N VAL A 150 6.35 6.25 0.30
CA VAL A 150 7.38 5.59 -0.52
C VAL A 150 6.81 4.55 -1.49
N GLY A 151 5.58 4.09 -1.27
CA GLY A 151 4.88 3.15 -2.16
C GLY A 151 3.37 3.37 -2.22
N TRP A 152 2.75 2.80 -3.26
CA TRP A 152 1.32 2.91 -3.59
C TRP A 152 0.85 1.58 -4.18
N VAL A 153 -0.34 1.08 -3.81
CA VAL A 153 -0.82 -0.26 -4.23
C VAL A 153 -2.25 -0.21 -4.79
N ASP A 154 -2.43 -0.83 -5.96
CA ASP A 154 -3.62 -0.97 -6.84
C ASP A 154 -3.43 -2.37 -7.55
N GLY A 155 -4.06 -3.48 -7.08
CA GLY A 155 -4.09 -4.88 -7.64
C GLY A 155 -5.43 -5.61 -7.27
N ASP A 156 -6.17 -6.28 -8.22
CA ASP A 156 -7.43 -7.14 -8.54
C ASP A 156 -9.07 -7.11 -8.37
N ILE A 157 -9.84 -6.14 -7.80
CA ILE A 157 -11.32 -5.97 -7.45
C ILE A 157 -12.16 -6.84 -6.41
N ARG A 158 -12.53 -6.27 -5.21
CA ARG A 158 -13.17 -6.96 -4.01
C ARG A 158 -14.72 -6.89 -3.77
N PRO A 159 -15.43 -7.99 -3.39
CA PRO A 159 -16.90 -8.03 -3.10
C PRO A 159 -17.44 -7.20 -1.91
N TRP A 160 -18.67 -6.66 -1.99
CA TRP A 160 -19.29 -5.76 -0.98
C TRP A 160 -19.49 -6.34 0.45
N ASP A 161 -19.47 -7.66 0.63
CA ASP A 161 -19.56 -8.40 1.90
C ASP A 161 -18.20 -8.69 2.57
N ASP A 162 -17.12 -8.55 1.79
CA ASP A 162 -15.74 -8.46 2.28
C ASP A 162 -15.51 -7.13 3.02
N TRP A 163 -16.24 -6.08 2.63
CA TRP A 163 -16.09 -4.75 3.21
C TRP A 163 -16.98 -4.52 4.43
N LEU A 164 -16.37 -4.09 5.53
CA LEU A 164 -17.08 -3.44 6.62
C LEU A 164 -17.10 -1.93 6.43
N ARG A 165 -18.24 -1.33 6.77
CA ARG A 165 -18.37 0.09 7.05
C ARG A 165 -18.40 0.27 8.55
N ILE A 166 -17.23 0.53 9.13
CA ILE A 166 -17.10 0.98 10.52
C ILE A 166 -17.47 2.46 10.55
N ARG A 167 -18.50 2.77 11.33
CA ARG A 167 -18.96 4.12 11.63
C ARG A 167 -18.54 4.42 13.07
N MET A 168 -17.59 5.33 13.22
CA MET A 168 -17.25 5.87 14.54
C MET A 168 -18.28 6.95 14.91
N ARG A 169 -18.23 7.39 16.16
CA ARG A 169 -19.28 8.18 16.82
C ARG A 169 -19.27 9.64 16.36
N GLY A 170 -19.73 9.79 15.13
CA GLY A 170 -19.91 11.04 14.41
C GLY A 170 -18.85 11.35 13.36
N LYS A 171 -17.61 10.84 13.46
CA LYS A 171 -16.62 10.99 12.37
C LYS A 171 -16.50 9.76 11.49
N GLY A 172 -16.24 10.11 10.23
CA GLY A 172 -15.77 9.18 9.23
C GLY A 172 -16.78 8.12 8.84
N ARG A 173 -16.28 7.26 7.98
CA ARG A 173 -16.72 5.89 7.78
C ARG A 173 -15.47 5.20 7.30
N LEU A 174 -14.83 4.39 8.14
CA LEU A 174 -13.76 3.56 7.67
C LEU A 174 -14.41 2.42 6.87
N ARG A 175 -14.06 2.32 5.59
CA ARG A 175 -14.39 1.18 4.73
C ARG A 175 -13.10 0.47 4.41
N VAL A 176 -12.94 -0.65 5.10
CA VAL A 176 -11.84 -1.60 5.00
C VAL A 176 -12.43 -2.97 4.73
N THR A 177 -11.62 -3.85 4.16
CA THR A 177 -11.94 -5.27 4.19
C THR A 177 -11.98 -5.71 5.67
N LYS A 178 -12.88 -6.64 5.99
CA LYS A 178 -13.16 -7.20 7.34
C LYS A 178 -11.88 -7.55 8.12
N ASP A 179 -10.97 -8.08 7.33
CA ASP A 179 -9.72 -8.73 7.62
C ASP A 179 -8.70 -7.77 8.28
N HIS A 180 -8.80 -6.47 7.99
CA HIS A 180 -7.77 -5.46 8.14
C HIS A 180 -7.60 -4.87 9.56
N GLU A 181 -6.35 -4.64 10.00
CA GLU A 181 -6.03 -4.09 11.32
C GLU A 181 -6.38 -2.60 11.51
N ILE A 182 -6.80 -2.25 12.73
CA ILE A 182 -7.12 -0.89 13.19
C ILE A 182 -6.53 -0.67 14.60
N LEU A 183 -5.97 0.51 14.86
CA LEU A 183 -5.41 0.86 16.17
C LEU A 183 -6.50 1.34 17.17
N THR A 184 -6.60 0.66 18.32
CA THR A 184 -7.53 0.93 19.42
C THR A 184 -6.80 1.25 20.73
N GLU A 185 -7.52 1.71 21.77
CA GLU A 185 -7.00 1.75 23.15
C GLU A 185 -6.60 0.36 23.70
N ARG A 186 -6.98 -0.74 23.03
CA ARG A 186 -6.63 -2.13 23.36
C ARG A 186 -5.49 -2.71 22.49
N GLY A 187 -4.84 -1.88 21.65
CA GLY A 187 -3.85 -2.32 20.66
C GLY A 187 -4.42 -2.45 19.24
N ARG A 188 -3.74 -3.17 18.35
CA ARG A 188 -4.23 -3.45 16.98
C ARG A 188 -5.33 -4.51 17.02
N VAL A 189 -6.48 -4.18 16.46
CA VAL A 189 -7.69 -5.02 16.40
C VAL A 189 -8.21 -5.01 14.97
N ARG A 190 -8.48 -6.18 14.40
CA ARG A 190 -9.01 -6.32 13.04
C ARG A 190 -10.43 -5.77 12.91
N ALA A 191 -10.76 -5.24 11.75
CA ALA A 191 -12.00 -4.50 11.50
C ALA A 191 -13.28 -5.29 11.81
N GLU A 192 -13.25 -6.62 11.66
CA GLU A 192 -14.35 -7.53 12.01
C GLU A 192 -14.37 -8.02 13.46
N ASN A 193 -13.22 -7.98 14.14
CA ASN A 193 -13.08 -8.32 15.56
C ASN A 193 -13.23 -7.08 16.47
N LEU A 194 -13.30 -5.88 15.86
CA LEU A 194 -13.64 -4.61 16.48
C LEU A 194 -15.09 -4.67 17.02
N LEU A 195 -15.34 -4.07 18.18
CA LEU A 195 -16.66 -4.12 18.84
C LEU A 195 -17.34 -2.74 18.85
N VAL A 196 -18.67 -2.74 18.82
CA VAL A 196 -19.44 -1.50 19.12
C VAL A 196 -19.19 -1.14 20.59
N GLY A 197 -18.68 0.07 20.82
CA GLY A 197 -18.17 0.53 22.11
C GLY A 197 -16.63 0.58 22.20
N ASP A 198 -15.88 -0.04 21.28
CA ASP A 198 -14.42 0.12 21.23
C ASP A 198 -14.04 1.57 20.97
N LYS A 199 -12.89 2.00 21.51
CA LYS A 199 -12.30 3.29 21.20
C LYS A 199 -11.12 3.13 20.25
N VAL A 200 -11.21 3.81 19.10
CA VAL A 200 -10.18 3.84 18.05
C VAL A 200 -9.45 5.18 18.07
N LEU A 201 -8.14 5.17 17.87
CA LEU A 201 -7.32 6.40 17.87
C LEU A 201 -7.48 7.16 16.55
N THR A 202 -7.96 8.40 16.62
CA THR A 202 -8.31 9.19 15.44
C THR A 202 -7.42 10.40 15.18
N SER A 203 -7.29 10.76 13.90
CA SER A 203 -6.60 11.95 13.37
C SER A 203 -7.11 13.34 13.80
N LEU A 204 -7.77 13.46 14.96
CA LEU A 204 -8.27 14.71 15.50
C LEU A 204 -7.44 15.21 16.68
N PRO A 205 -7.35 16.54 16.87
CA PRO A 205 -7.18 17.09 18.21
C PRO A 205 -8.42 16.82 19.06
N GLU A 206 -8.19 16.39 20.30
CA GLU A 206 -9.19 16.47 21.38
C GLU A 206 -9.74 17.90 21.56
N LEU A 207 -10.86 18.04 22.30
CA LEU A 207 -11.31 19.36 22.73
C LEU A 207 -10.41 19.88 23.86
N SER A 208 -9.92 21.11 23.71
CA SER A 208 -9.23 21.79 24.81
C SER A 208 -10.18 22.07 25.96
N GLN A 209 -9.64 22.26 27.16
CA GLN A 209 -10.46 22.46 28.37
C GLN A 209 -11.43 23.65 28.24
N PRO A 210 -11.03 24.86 27.76
CA PRO A 210 -11.97 25.97 27.58
C PRO A 210 -13.11 25.65 26.60
N GLN A 211 -12.89 24.78 25.61
CA GLN A 211 -13.96 24.32 24.71
C GLN A 211 -14.94 23.40 25.43
N ARG A 212 -14.43 22.38 26.14
CA ARG A 212 -15.25 21.47 26.98
C ARG A 212 -16.11 22.28 27.96
N ASP A 213 -15.51 23.26 28.63
CA ASP A 213 -16.14 24.07 29.67
C ASP A 213 -17.33 24.91 29.17
N ILE A 214 -17.19 25.64 28.06
CA ILE A 214 -18.30 26.44 27.51
C ILE A 214 -19.48 25.53 27.15
N LEU A 215 -19.20 24.35 26.61
CA LEU A 215 -20.23 23.43 26.15
C LEU A 215 -20.94 22.77 27.35
N TYR A 216 -20.21 22.14 28.27
CA TYR A 216 -20.80 21.53 29.48
C TYR A 216 -21.57 22.55 30.33
N GLY A 217 -21.03 23.77 30.47
CA GLY A 217 -21.67 24.85 31.21
C GLY A 217 -22.93 25.41 30.56
N SER A 218 -22.86 25.78 29.28
CA SER A 218 -24.02 26.36 28.59
C SER A 218 -25.18 25.36 28.49
N LEU A 219 -24.90 24.06 28.41
CA LEU A 219 -25.94 23.03 28.31
C LEU A 219 -26.83 22.90 29.54
N LEU A 220 -26.41 23.42 30.71
CA LEU A 220 -27.28 23.54 31.88
C LEU A 220 -28.20 24.77 31.81
N GLY A 221 -27.88 25.75 30.94
CA GLY A 221 -28.59 27.03 30.79
C GLY A 221 -29.39 27.17 29.48
N ASP A 222 -29.22 28.29 28.77
CA ASP A 222 -29.80 28.59 27.45
C ASP A 222 -29.27 27.67 26.32
N GLY A 223 -28.17 26.96 26.57
CA GLY A 223 -27.53 26.07 25.60
C GLY A 223 -28.32 24.79 25.35
N SER A 224 -28.45 24.43 24.07
CA SER A 224 -29.09 23.20 23.61
C SER A 224 -28.12 22.36 22.76
N LEU A 225 -28.03 21.06 23.06
CA LEU A 225 -27.33 20.11 22.20
C LEU A 225 -28.36 19.34 21.39
N THR A 226 -28.40 19.58 20.09
CA THR A 226 -29.43 19.03 19.20
C THR A 226 -28.81 18.06 18.20
N LYS A 227 -29.32 16.82 18.17
CA LYS A 227 -29.12 15.90 17.03
C LYS A 227 -30.20 16.19 15.99
N GLN A 228 -29.81 16.35 14.73
CA GLN A 228 -30.78 16.57 13.64
C GLN A 228 -31.57 15.29 13.35
N ARG A 229 -32.90 15.36 13.26
CA ARG A 229 -33.74 14.18 12.93
C ARG A 229 -33.38 13.61 11.54
N GLY A 230 -33.39 12.28 11.42
CA GLY A 230 -33.12 11.54 10.16
C GLY A 230 -32.59 10.12 10.41
N ALA A 231 -32.69 9.24 9.41
CA ALA A 231 -32.39 7.81 9.50
C ALA A 231 -30.89 7.43 9.37
N GLN A 232 -29.98 8.37 9.64
CA GLN A 232 -28.55 8.11 9.84
C GLN A 232 -28.12 8.96 11.04
N ALA A 233 -27.29 8.44 11.94
CA ALA A 233 -26.91 9.13 13.17
C ALA A 233 -26.26 10.48 12.86
N ARG A 234 -26.99 11.58 13.09
CA ARG A 234 -26.55 12.95 12.79
C ARG A 234 -25.94 13.58 14.02
N THR A 235 -24.62 13.72 13.94
CA THR A 235 -23.74 14.38 14.89
C THR A 235 -24.36 15.60 15.58
N PRO A 236 -24.28 15.67 16.93
CA PRO A 236 -24.82 16.80 17.69
C PRO A 236 -24.17 18.12 17.27
N TYR A 237 -24.97 19.17 17.21
CA TYR A 237 -24.49 20.55 17.19
C TYR A 237 -25.01 21.28 18.42
N PHE A 238 -24.22 22.23 18.90
CA PHE A 238 -24.57 23.13 19.97
C PHE A 238 -25.25 24.38 19.39
N LYS A 239 -26.43 24.74 19.87
CA LYS A 239 -27.06 26.05 19.64
C LYS A 239 -27.35 26.69 20.99
N VAL A 240 -26.94 27.95 21.14
CA VAL A 240 -27.37 28.83 22.22
C VAL A 240 -27.97 30.11 21.62
N SER A 241 -29.06 30.58 22.22
CA SER A 241 -29.82 31.74 21.76
C SER A 241 -30.02 32.72 22.91
N HIS A 242 -29.42 33.90 22.82
CA HIS A 242 -29.54 34.96 23.81
C HIS A 242 -30.26 36.18 23.22
N SER A 243 -30.63 37.15 24.07
CA SER A 243 -31.19 38.41 23.57
C SER A 243 -30.15 39.19 22.75
N LEU A 244 -30.58 40.04 21.81
CA LEU A 244 -29.65 40.81 20.98
C LEU A 244 -28.69 41.70 21.82
N ALA A 245 -29.10 42.11 23.03
CA ALA A 245 -28.25 42.86 23.97
C ALA A 245 -27.03 42.08 24.49
N GLN A 246 -27.00 40.75 24.32
CA GLN A 246 -25.92 39.86 24.76
C GLN A 246 -24.97 39.46 23.60
N GLU A 247 -24.99 40.16 22.46
CA GLU A 247 -24.18 39.85 21.28
C GLU A 247 -22.67 39.70 21.58
N GLY A 248 -22.11 40.53 22.45
CA GLY A 248 -20.71 40.41 22.88
C GLY A 248 -20.38 39.08 23.61
N TYR A 249 -21.34 38.52 24.36
CA TYR A 249 -21.17 37.21 24.99
C TYR A 249 -21.21 36.08 23.96
N VAL A 250 -22.08 36.20 22.97
CA VAL A 250 -22.18 35.28 21.84
C VAL A 250 -20.91 35.31 20.99
N ALA A 251 -20.29 36.48 20.84
CA ALA A 251 -18.99 36.63 20.18
C ALA A 251 -17.84 35.95 20.96
N LEU A 252 -17.80 36.05 22.29
CA LEU A 252 -16.80 35.29 23.08
C LEU A 252 -17.04 33.79 23.01
N LYS A 253 -18.29 33.31 23.16
CA LYS A 253 -18.61 31.89 22.94
C LYS A 253 -18.21 31.43 21.53
N ALA A 254 -18.14 32.34 20.55
CA ALA A 254 -17.62 32.03 19.21
C ALA A 254 -16.09 31.90 19.17
N ALA A 255 -15.36 32.85 19.76
CA ALA A 255 -13.89 32.86 19.75
C ALA A 255 -13.27 31.67 20.50
N ALA A 256 -13.84 31.29 21.64
CA ALA A 256 -13.39 30.12 22.40
C ALA A 256 -13.71 28.80 21.69
N LEU A 257 -14.87 28.73 21.03
CA LEU A 257 -15.26 27.61 20.18
C LEU A 257 -14.69 27.74 18.75
N ASP A 258 -13.51 28.34 18.58
CA ASP A 258 -12.87 28.41 17.26
C ASP A 258 -12.62 27.00 16.67
N GLY A 259 -12.64 26.92 15.34
CA GLY A 259 -12.75 25.68 14.59
C GLY A 259 -14.15 25.05 14.66
N LEU A 260 -14.89 25.19 15.78
CA LEU A 260 -16.23 24.60 15.98
C LEU A 260 -17.38 25.49 15.48
N VAL A 261 -17.29 26.82 15.49
CA VAL A 261 -18.41 27.70 15.06
C VAL A 261 -18.84 27.45 13.60
N LYS A 262 -20.16 27.52 13.33
CA LYS A 262 -20.74 27.48 11.98
C LYS A 262 -21.45 28.78 11.60
N LEU A 263 -22.26 29.33 12.50
CA LEU A 263 -23.12 30.46 12.20
C LEU A 263 -23.43 31.27 13.47
N ILE A 264 -23.45 32.59 13.33
CA ILE A 264 -24.09 33.51 14.27
C ILE A 264 -25.19 34.24 13.50
N ARG A 265 -26.42 34.30 14.03
CA ARG A 265 -27.58 34.88 13.34
C ARG A 265 -28.49 35.65 14.29
N ARG A 266 -28.93 36.84 13.85
CA ARG A 266 -30.01 37.62 14.50
C ARG A 266 -31.37 37.17 13.94
N GLU A 267 -32.34 36.88 14.81
CA GLU A 267 -33.65 36.28 14.47
C GLU A 267 -34.81 37.03 15.18
N LYS A 268 -35.97 37.21 14.51
CA LYS A 268 -37.21 37.75 15.11
C LYS A 268 -38.18 36.62 15.45
N VAL A 269 -38.54 36.46 16.72
CA VAL A 269 -39.41 35.36 17.20
C VAL A 269 -40.85 35.84 17.40
N HIS A 270 -41.83 35.09 16.89
CA HIS A 270 -43.26 35.32 17.13
C HIS A 270 -43.84 34.10 17.87
N TYR A 271 -44.48 34.32 19.03
CA TYR A 271 -44.98 33.25 19.89
C TYR A 271 -46.36 32.75 19.43
N ARG A 272 -46.45 31.48 19.00
CA ARG A 272 -47.75 30.81 18.82
C ARG A 272 -48.36 30.50 20.19
N GLY A 273 -49.44 31.20 20.51
CA GLY A 273 -50.15 31.10 21.80
C GLY A 273 -50.93 32.38 22.10
N PHE A 274 -50.40 33.53 21.70
CA PHE A 274 -51.14 34.79 21.61
C PHE A 274 -51.50 35.09 20.16
N SER A 275 -52.78 35.34 19.91
CA SER A 275 -53.23 35.98 18.67
C SER A 275 -52.82 37.45 18.66
N ASN A 276 -52.25 37.91 17.54
CA ASN A 276 -52.09 39.34 17.19
C ASN A 276 -51.24 40.20 18.14
N SER A 277 -49.99 39.80 18.42
CA SER A 277 -48.94 40.73 18.89
C SER A 277 -47.79 40.83 17.87
N ALA A 278 -47.74 41.94 17.12
CA ALA A 278 -46.79 42.17 16.03
C ALA A 278 -45.40 42.68 16.48
N SER A 279 -44.99 42.36 17.71
CA SER A 279 -43.79 42.87 18.39
C SER A 279 -42.77 41.75 18.67
N GLY A 280 -42.43 40.96 17.65
CA GLY A 280 -41.53 39.82 17.78
C GLY A 280 -40.11 40.21 18.24
N SER A 281 -39.70 39.73 19.42
CA SER A 281 -38.41 40.02 20.05
C SER A 281 -37.21 39.63 19.17
N GLN A 282 -36.14 40.42 19.23
CA GLN A 282 -34.89 40.15 18.50
C GLN A 282 -33.90 39.36 19.37
N MET A 283 -33.60 38.15 18.93
CA MET A 283 -32.62 37.24 19.53
C MET A 283 -31.37 37.17 18.66
N ILE A 284 -30.24 36.82 19.26
CA ILE A 284 -29.02 36.40 18.56
C ILE A 284 -28.67 34.97 18.95
N SER A 285 -28.37 34.15 17.95
CA SER A 285 -28.06 32.74 18.11
C SER A 285 -26.67 32.40 17.61
N LEU A 286 -25.85 31.75 18.43
CA LEU A 286 -24.67 31.00 17.97
C LEU A 286 -25.08 29.56 17.69
N THR A 287 -24.51 28.99 16.63
CA THR A 287 -24.67 27.58 16.27
C THR A 287 -23.32 27.04 15.83
N THR A 288 -22.85 25.96 16.47
CA THR A 288 -21.63 25.27 16.04
C THR A 288 -21.88 24.49 14.76
N LYS A 289 -20.80 24.04 14.15
CA LYS A 289 -20.79 22.85 13.29
C LYS A 289 -21.31 21.68 14.12
N SER A 290 -21.90 20.69 13.47
CA SER A 290 -22.01 19.37 14.07
C SER A 290 -20.59 18.80 14.20
N ASP A 291 -19.94 18.92 15.37
CA ASP A 291 -18.63 18.29 15.63
C ASP A 291 -18.82 17.04 16.49
N PRO A 292 -18.31 15.88 16.04
CA PRO A 292 -18.37 14.61 16.77
C PRO A 292 -17.70 14.60 18.13
N ARG A 293 -16.73 15.48 18.39
CA ARG A 293 -16.16 15.61 19.75
C ARG A 293 -17.19 16.11 20.78
N LEU A 294 -18.37 16.53 20.33
CA LEU A 294 -19.54 16.85 21.15
C LEU A 294 -20.41 15.62 21.50
N PHE A 295 -20.06 14.39 21.08
CA PHE A 295 -20.82 13.19 21.45
C PHE A 295 -20.60 12.76 22.91
N GLU A 296 -19.37 12.85 23.42
CA GLU A 296 -19.08 12.64 24.85
C GLU A 296 -19.99 13.54 25.71
N LEU A 297 -20.05 14.83 25.36
CA LEU A 297 -20.97 15.79 25.94
C LEU A 297 -22.45 15.44 25.73
N TYR A 298 -22.83 14.86 24.58
CA TYR A 298 -24.23 14.49 24.35
C TYR A 298 -24.68 13.38 25.29
N ASP A 299 -23.87 12.35 25.45
CA ASP A 299 -24.24 11.19 26.23
C ASP A 299 -24.19 11.48 27.73
N ASN A 300 -23.18 12.25 28.16
CA ASN A 300 -23.11 12.77 29.52
C ASN A 300 -24.29 13.69 29.83
N CYS A 301 -24.71 14.57 28.91
CA CYS A 301 -25.72 15.60 29.21
C CYS A 301 -27.18 15.24 28.86
N LEU A 302 -27.46 14.20 28.06
CA LEU A 302 -28.82 13.91 27.56
C LEU A 302 -29.23 12.43 27.57
N THR A 303 -30.15 12.05 28.45
CA THR A 303 -30.83 10.75 28.42
C THR A 303 -32.13 10.84 27.63
N GLY A 304 -32.31 9.94 26.65
CA GLY A 304 -33.52 9.91 25.80
C GLY A 304 -33.75 11.18 24.97
N GLY A 305 -32.73 12.03 24.80
CA GLY A 305 -32.84 13.33 24.13
C GLY A 305 -33.48 14.44 24.98
N LYS A 306 -33.78 14.20 26.25
CA LYS A 306 -34.00 15.26 27.27
C LYS A 306 -32.66 15.55 27.96
N ARG A 307 -32.51 16.74 28.54
CA ARG A 307 -31.36 17.03 29.41
C ARG A 307 -31.49 16.22 30.70
N THR A 308 -30.43 15.54 31.12
CA THR A 308 -30.47 14.65 32.29
C THR A 308 -29.11 14.66 32.97
N LEU A 309 -29.11 14.79 34.29
CA LEU A 309 -27.92 15.06 35.09
C LEU A 309 -27.22 13.75 35.43
N THR A 310 -26.48 13.19 34.47
CA THR A 310 -25.65 12.00 34.72
C THR A 310 -24.42 12.37 35.54
N PRO A 311 -23.80 11.41 36.27
CA PRO A 311 -22.51 11.62 36.92
C PRO A 311 -21.44 12.16 35.95
N GLY A 312 -21.36 11.59 34.73
CA GLY A 312 -20.41 12.03 33.70
C GLY A 312 -20.54 13.49 33.27
N TRP A 313 -21.73 14.11 33.37
CA TRP A 313 -21.86 15.56 33.21
C TRP A 313 -21.28 16.29 34.42
N LEU A 314 -21.71 15.91 35.62
CA LEU A 314 -21.35 16.56 36.87
C LEU A 314 -19.84 16.50 37.15
N ASP A 315 -19.19 15.38 36.84
CA ASP A 315 -17.75 15.20 37.01
C ASP A 315 -16.94 16.11 36.06
N ASN A 316 -17.46 16.38 34.85
CA ASN A 316 -16.86 17.28 33.86
C ASN A 316 -17.19 18.78 34.09
N LEU A 317 -18.03 19.14 35.05
CA LEU A 317 -18.35 20.54 35.37
C LEU A 317 -17.25 21.20 36.20
N SER A 318 -16.32 21.84 35.49
CA SER A 318 -15.29 22.73 36.01
C SER A 318 -15.87 24.07 36.53
N MET A 319 -15.07 24.87 37.25
CA MET A 319 -15.48 26.22 37.66
C MET A 319 -15.76 27.16 36.46
N PRO A 320 -14.97 27.17 35.37
CA PRO A 320 -15.34 27.88 34.15
C PRO A 320 -16.69 27.43 33.56
N ALA A 321 -17.01 26.13 33.58
CA ALA A 321 -18.30 25.63 33.12
C ALA A 321 -19.46 26.13 33.99
N ILE A 322 -19.31 26.14 35.32
CA ILE A 322 -20.31 26.67 36.25
C ILE A 322 -20.49 28.20 36.07
N ALA A 323 -19.41 28.93 35.75
CA ALA A 323 -19.50 30.35 35.41
C ALA A 323 -20.36 30.59 34.16
N VAL A 324 -20.19 29.78 33.12
CA VAL A 324 -20.98 29.84 31.88
C VAL A 324 -22.45 29.48 32.14
N TRP A 325 -22.73 28.48 32.98
CA TRP A 325 -24.10 28.15 33.39
C TRP A 325 -24.79 29.33 34.12
N TYR A 326 -24.09 29.96 35.06
CA TYR A 326 -24.60 31.16 35.74
C TYR A 326 -24.78 32.35 34.77
N CYS A 327 -23.88 32.53 33.81
CA CYS A 327 -24.03 33.56 32.78
C CYS A 327 -25.28 33.35 31.91
N ASP A 328 -25.69 32.11 31.65
CA ASP A 328 -26.91 31.80 30.91
C ASP A 328 -28.17 31.96 31.80
N ASP A 329 -28.47 31.01 32.68
CA ASP A 329 -29.75 30.95 33.44
C ASP A 329 -29.72 31.65 34.82
N GLY A 330 -28.56 32.22 35.21
CA GLY A 330 -28.38 32.89 36.50
C GLY A 330 -29.02 34.28 36.56
N THR A 331 -29.69 34.58 37.67
CA THR A 331 -30.25 35.87 38.04
C THR A 331 -29.68 36.32 39.40
N LEU A 332 -29.22 37.57 39.48
CA LEU A 332 -28.76 38.20 40.72
C LEU A 332 -29.97 38.66 41.58
N ALA A 333 -30.62 37.72 42.24
CA ALA A 333 -31.82 37.98 43.03
C ALA A 333 -31.50 38.76 44.32
N GLY A 334 -31.91 40.02 44.38
CA GLY A 334 -31.77 40.89 45.55
C GLY A 334 -30.32 41.21 45.94
N GLY A 335 -29.38 41.15 44.99
CA GLY A 335 -27.95 41.44 45.21
C GLY A 335 -27.21 40.47 46.14
N SER A 336 -27.90 39.47 46.71
CA SER A 336 -27.45 38.69 47.86
C SER A 336 -27.69 37.18 47.72
N SER A 337 -28.12 36.73 46.53
CA SER A 337 -28.18 35.30 46.19
C SER A 337 -27.94 35.08 44.69
N ALA A 338 -27.18 34.04 44.34
CA ALA A 338 -27.10 33.54 42.98
C ALA A 338 -28.26 32.56 42.76
N GLY A 339 -29.33 33.02 42.10
CA GLY A 339 -30.46 32.17 41.76
C GLY A 339 -30.39 31.74 40.30
N ILE A 340 -30.11 30.46 40.04
CA ILE A 340 -30.08 29.89 38.69
C ILE A 340 -31.40 29.17 38.44
N CYS A 341 -32.06 29.46 37.32
CA CYS A 341 -33.28 28.75 36.94
C CYS A 341 -32.94 27.29 36.59
N VAL A 342 -33.72 26.34 37.11
CA VAL A 342 -33.57 24.90 36.83
C VAL A 342 -34.90 24.22 36.53
N SER A 343 -35.95 25.01 36.25
CA SER A 343 -37.29 24.52 35.91
C SER A 343 -37.30 23.45 34.80
N ALA A 344 -36.30 23.49 33.89
CA ALA A 344 -36.11 22.50 32.83
C ALA A 344 -35.74 21.08 33.30
N PHE A 345 -35.32 20.89 34.56
CA PHE A 345 -34.89 19.61 35.13
C PHE A 345 -35.89 19.00 36.13
N GLY A 346 -36.96 19.71 36.49
CA GLY A 346 -37.91 19.26 37.51
C GLY A 346 -37.33 19.22 38.93
N THR A 347 -38.17 18.87 39.91
CA THR A 347 -37.82 18.91 41.35
C THR A 347 -36.66 17.99 41.71
N GLU A 348 -36.61 16.81 41.11
CA GLU A 348 -35.59 15.78 41.34
C GLU A 348 -34.20 16.25 40.86
N GLY A 349 -34.06 16.60 39.58
CA GLY A 349 -32.81 17.12 39.04
C GLY A 349 -32.38 18.45 39.67
N ALA A 350 -33.34 19.27 40.11
CA ALA A 350 -33.04 20.48 40.88
C ALA A 350 -32.41 20.17 42.26
N ASN A 351 -32.78 19.06 42.90
CA ASN A 351 -32.11 18.58 44.11
C ASN A 351 -30.72 18.00 43.79
N THR A 352 -30.55 17.24 42.71
CA THR A 352 -29.24 16.75 42.25
C THR A 352 -28.25 17.90 42.02
N LEU A 353 -28.70 19.02 41.42
CA LEU A 353 -27.87 20.22 41.24
C LEU A 353 -27.54 20.95 42.54
N VAL A 354 -28.43 20.88 43.55
CA VAL A 354 -28.15 21.37 44.91
C VAL A 354 -27.07 20.53 45.57
N GLU A 355 -27.14 19.22 45.46
CA GLU A 355 -26.15 18.28 46.02
C GLU A 355 -24.80 18.38 45.31
N PHE A 356 -24.80 18.54 43.99
CA PHE A 356 -23.60 18.83 43.19
C PHE A 356 -22.89 20.11 43.63
N LEU A 357 -23.61 21.23 43.75
CA LEU A 357 -22.97 22.49 44.20
C LEU A 357 -22.45 22.37 45.63
N ARG A 358 -23.12 21.62 46.51
CA ARG A 358 -22.64 21.30 47.86
C ARG A 358 -21.37 20.46 47.83
N SER A 359 -21.25 19.46 46.95
CA SER A 359 -20.04 18.63 46.84
C SER A 359 -18.83 19.41 46.30
N LYS A 360 -19.06 20.47 45.49
CA LYS A 360 -18.04 21.47 45.12
C LYS A 360 -17.81 22.55 46.20
N GLY A 361 -18.44 22.46 47.38
CA GLY A 361 -18.23 23.35 48.52
C GLY A 361 -19.14 24.58 48.60
N PHE A 362 -20.18 24.68 47.76
CA PHE A 362 -21.09 25.84 47.72
C PHE A 362 -22.46 25.52 48.34
N PRO A 363 -22.93 26.26 49.36
CA PRO A 363 -24.22 26.00 50.02
C PRO A 363 -25.39 26.38 49.11
N ALA A 364 -25.90 25.38 48.38
CA ALA A 364 -27.10 25.48 47.57
C ALA A 364 -28.36 25.01 48.32
N LYS A 365 -29.52 25.54 47.92
CA LYS A 365 -30.84 24.98 48.24
C LYS A 365 -31.82 25.17 47.09
N LEU A 366 -32.80 24.28 46.99
CA LEU A 366 -33.93 24.41 46.08
C LEU A 366 -34.87 25.52 46.58
N TRP A 367 -35.39 26.31 45.65
CA TRP A 367 -36.45 27.28 45.89
C TRP A 367 -37.49 27.21 44.77
N VAL A 368 -38.74 26.99 45.17
CA VAL A 368 -39.91 27.06 44.28
C VAL A 368 -40.47 28.48 44.34
N ARG A 369 -40.73 29.09 43.18
CA ARG A 369 -41.44 30.37 43.08
C ARG A 369 -42.97 30.19 43.22
N PRO A 370 -43.71 31.26 43.54
CA PRO A 370 -45.18 31.26 43.49
C PRO A 370 -45.77 30.93 42.11
N ASP A 371 -45.02 31.14 41.03
CA ASP A 371 -45.39 30.78 39.65
C ASP A 371 -45.05 29.32 39.27
N GLY A 372 -44.54 28.53 40.22
CA GLY A 372 -44.12 27.14 40.02
C GLY A 372 -42.70 26.96 39.48
N GLN A 373 -41.96 28.01 39.14
CA GLN A 373 -40.59 27.89 38.65
C GLN A 373 -39.62 27.39 39.73
N LEU A 374 -38.71 26.52 39.33
CA LEU A 374 -37.67 25.94 40.20
C LEU A 374 -36.35 26.68 40.02
N TYR A 375 -35.71 27.03 41.13
CA TYR A 375 -34.39 27.66 41.18
C TYR A 375 -33.47 26.92 42.13
N VAL A 376 -32.23 26.69 41.71
CA VAL A 376 -31.13 26.44 42.65
C VAL A 376 -30.62 27.81 43.09
N LYS A 377 -30.69 28.07 44.40
CA LYS A 377 -30.09 29.27 44.99
C LYS A 377 -28.86 28.91 45.79
N VAL A 378 -27.70 29.43 45.39
CA VAL A 378 -26.52 29.49 46.28
C VAL A 378 -26.78 30.62 47.27
N VAL A 379 -26.78 30.29 48.56
CA VAL A 379 -27.16 31.19 49.66
C VAL A 379 -26.28 30.94 50.87
N GLY A 380 -26.02 31.98 51.65
CA GLY A 380 -25.50 31.79 52.99
C GLY A 380 -26.45 30.98 53.88
N PRO A 381 -25.93 30.23 54.86
CA PRO A 381 -26.71 29.29 55.68
C PRO A 381 -27.96 29.91 56.33
N TYR A 382 -27.91 31.20 56.67
CA TYR A 382 -29.00 31.93 57.34
C TYR A 382 -29.91 32.74 56.39
N GLY A 383 -29.72 32.63 55.06
CA GLY A 383 -30.65 33.16 54.05
C GLY A 383 -30.77 34.69 53.97
N ARG A 384 -29.90 35.45 54.63
CA ARG A 384 -29.76 36.91 54.50
C ARG A 384 -28.27 37.28 54.45
N GLY A 385 -27.92 38.28 53.66
CA GLY A 385 -26.54 38.76 53.51
C GLY A 385 -25.66 37.87 52.61
N MET A 386 -24.49 38.40 52.24
CA MET A 386 -23.51 37.71 51.38
C MET A 386 -22.44 37.04 52.25
N SER A 387 -22.67 35.78 52.61
CA SER A 387 -21.77 35.00 53.46
C SER A 387 -20.48 34.58 52.74
N GLU A 388 -19.48 34.12 53.51
CA GLU A 388 -18.17 33.72 52.99
C GLU A 388 -18.24 32.63 51.92
N GLU A 389 -19.19 31.69 52.02
CA GLU A 389 -19.34 30.63 51.02
C GLU A 389 -19.94 31.15 49.71
N LEU A 390 -20.79 32.19 49.78
CA LEU A 390 -21.30 32.89 48.60
C LEU A 390 -20.23 33.81 48.00
N LYS A 391 -19.33 34.40 48.81
CA LYS A 391 -18.13 35.10 48.31
C LYS A 391 -17.24 34.14 47.52
N ARG A 392 -16.89 32.99 48.10
CA ARG A 392 -16.11 31.92 47.44
C ARG A 392 -16.72 31.46 46.13
N PHE A 393 -18.06 31.36 46.05
CA PHE A 393 -18.74 31.08 44.80
C PHE A 393 -18.47 32.16 43.73
N TRP A 394 -18.66 33.43 44.07
CA TRP A 394 -18.37 34.54 43.14
C TRP A 394 -16.89 34.59 42.74
N GLU A 395 -15.97 34.42 43.68
CA GLU A 395 -14.51 34.39 43.45
C GLU A 395 -14.11 33.22 42.54
N SER A 396 -14.78 32.08 42.65
CA SER A 396 -14.52 30.89 41.82
C SER A 396 -15.02 31.04 40.38
N ILE A 397 -16.10 31.79 40.15
CA ILE A 397 -16.70 31.93 38.81
C ILE A 397 -16.36 33.24 38.09
N ALA A 398 -16.17 34.35 38.81
CA ALA A 398 -15.99 35.68 38.21
C ALA A 398 -14.78 35.80 37.25
N PRO A 399 -13.61 35.18 37.51
CA PRO A 399 -12.49 35.14 36.56
C PRO A 399 -12.81 34.51 35.20
N TYR A 400 -13.91 33.76 35.11
CA TYR A 400 -14.39 33.08 33.90
C TYR A 400 -15.70 33.68 33.36
N VAL A 401 -16.29 34.67 34.04
CA VAL A 401 -17.43 35.44 33.51
C VAL A 401 -16.90 36.43 32.48
N PRO A 402 -17.39 36.42 31.22
CA PRO A 402 -16.95 37.38 30.21
C PRO A 402 -17.24 38.84 30.57
N VAL A 403 -16.41 39.75 30.06
CA VAL A 403 -16.53 41.20 30.31
C VAL A 403 -17.90 41.74 29.87
N SER A 404 -18.51 41.18 28.82
CA SER A 404 -19.86 41.50 28.36
C SER A 404 -20.98 41.05 29.34
N MET A 405 -20.72 40.03 30.16
CA MET A 405 -21.66 39.45 31.12
C MET A 405 -21.43 39.90 32.57
N GLN A 406 -20.43 40.74 32.83
CA GLN A 406 -20.13 41.30 34.15
C GLN A 406 -21.34 41.92 34.86
N HIS A 407 -22.36 42.35 34.11
CA HIS A 407 -23.59 42.91 34.66
C HIS A 407 -24.38 41.92 35.54
N LYS A 408 -24.21 40.59 35.35
CA LYS A 408 -24.79 39.55 36.21
C LYS A 408 -24.04 39.31 37.53
N LEU A 409 -22.82 39.84 37.68
CA LEU A 409 -22.05 39.74 38.94
C LEU A 409 -22.47 40.85 39.93
N PRO A 410 -22.35 40.62 41.25
CA PRO A 410 -22.40 41.69 42.24
C PRO A 410 -21.33 42.76 41.94
N ALA A 411 -21.60 44.03 42.29
CA ALA A 411 -20.73 45.15 41.97
C ALA A 411 -19.25 44.95 42.36
N ALA A 412 -19.00 44.32 43.52
CA ALA A 412 -17.66 44.01 44.00
C ALA A 412 -16.83 43.12 43.05
N TYR A 413 -17.45 42.20 42.33
CA TYR A 413 -16.76 41.17 41.52
C TYR A 413 -16.67 41.49 40.03
N LYS A 414 -17.31 42.57 39.54
CA LYS A 414 -17.34 42.91 38.11
C LYS A 414 -15.95 43.10 37.50
N HIS A 415 -15.01 43.61 38.29
CA HIS A 415 -13.63 43.84 37.88
C HIS A 415 -12.81 42.56 37.65
N LEU A 416 -13.29 41.39 38.10
CA LEU A 416 -12.66 40.09 37.85
C LEU A 416 -13.10 39.46 36.52
N ALA A 417 -14.17 39.96 35.89
CA ALA A 417 -14.67 39.43 34.63
C ALA A 417 -13.58 39.46 33.55
N SER A 418 -13.33 38.34 32.88
CA SER A 418 -12.20 38.19 31.98
C SER A 418 -12.48 37.29 30.78
N ASP A 419 -11.93 37.69 29.65
CA ASP A 419 -12.02 36.98 28.37
C ASP A 419 -10.76 36.12 28.11
N LYS A 420 -9.73 36.18 28.99
CA LYS A 420 -8.39 35.59 28.77
C LYS A 420 -8.38 34.05 28.76
N TYR A 421 -9.08 33.41 29.70
CA TYR A 421 -9.16 31.95 29.75
C TYR A 421 -9.74 31.37 28.45
N TRP A 422 -10.72 32.09 27.91
CA TRP A 422 -11.47 31.75 26.70
C TRP A 422 -10.73 32.04 25.38
N THR A 423 -9.54 32.65 25.42
CA THR A 423 -8.82 33.15 24.23
C THR A 423 -7.34 32.75 24.17
N THR A 424 -6.87 31.86 25.04
CA THR A 424 -5.45 31.44 25.10
C THR A 424 -5.17 30.22 24.20
N PRO A 425 -4.13 30.22 23.34
CA PRO A 425 -3.74 29.07 22.51
C PRO A 425 -3.20 27.86 23.30
N HIS A 426 -3.21 26.66 22.69
CA HIS A 426 -2.73 25.41 23.29
C HIS A 426 -1.75 24.65 22.38
N THR A 427 -0.88 23.83 22.96
CA THR A 427 0.24 23.12 22.29
C THR A 427 -0.04 21.65 21.97
N GLN A 428 0.66 21.13 20.94
CA GLN A 428 0.70 19.75 20.40
C GLN A 428 -0.60 18.91 20.46
N SER A 429 -1.19 18.70 19.27
CA SER A 429 -2.37 17.85 19.06
C SER A 429 -2.07 16.35 19.27
N LYS A 430 -2.51 15.79 20.40
CA LYS A 430 -2.73 14.34 20.52
C LYS A 430 -3.90 13.89 19.64
N ALA A 431 -3.86 12.62 19.21
CA ALA A 431 -4.97 11.95 18.55
C ALA A 431 -6.11 11.69 19.56
N SER A 432 -7.35 12.07 19.25
CA SER A 432 -8.50 11.75 20.11
C SER A 432 -9.01 10.34 19.87
N SER A 433 -9.28 9.60 20.95
CA SER A 433 -10.12 8.40 20.90
C SER A 433 -11.55 8.75 20.44
N ASP A 434 -12.10 7.98 19.51
CA ASP A 434 -13.52 8.05 19.11
C ASP A 434 -14.14 6.66 19.26
N ILE A 435 -15.42 6.59 19.64
CA ILE A 435 -16.11 5.32 19.91
C ILE A 435 -16.62 4.72 18.59
N VAL A 436 -16.48 3.41 18.44
CA VAL A 436 -17.10 2.65 17.36
C VAL A 436 -18.61 2.53 17.63
N ASP A 437 -19.40 3.31 16.91
CA ASP A 437 -20.85 3.44 17.09
C ASP A 437 -21.60 2.29 16.41
N GLU A 438 -21.11 1.83 15.26
CA GLU A 438 -21.80 0.85 14.42
C GLU A 438 -20.81 0.18 13.43
N ILE A 439 -20.89 -1.14 13.29
CA ILE A 439 -20.10 -1.92 12.33
C ILE A 439 -21.07 -2.63 11.40
N LEU A 440 -21.06 -2.27 10.11
CA LEU A 440 -22.01 -2.80 9.13
C LEU A 440 -21.31 -3.49 7.96
N PRO A 441 -21.63 -4.76 7.65
CA PRO A 441 -21.34 -5.34 6.35
C PRO A 441 -22.01 -4.52 5.24
N LEU A 442 -21.23 -4.09 4.25
CA LEU A 442 -21.72 -3.18 3.20
C LEU A 442 -22.73 -3.82 2.24
N LEU A 443 -22.85 -5.15 2.25
CA LEU A 443 -23.82 -5.88 1.44
C LEU A 443 -25.28 -5.47 1.71
N ASN A 444 -25.62 -5.10 2.95
CA ASN A 444 -27.02 -4.96 3.40
C ASN A 444 -27.63 -3.56 3.24
N ASP A 445 -26.85 -2.52 2.90
CA ASP A 445 -27.37 -1.16 2.75
C ASP A 445 -27.93 -0.91 1.34
N SER A 446 -29.24 -1.17 1.17
CA SER A 446 -29.97 -0.93 -0.07
C SER A 446 -29.96 0.54 -0.54
N SER A 447 -29.71 1.50 0.37
CA SER A 447 -29.67 2.92 0.06
C SER A 447 -28.32 3.40 -0.49
N GLU A 448 -27.21 2.74 -0.13
CA GLU A 448 -25.89 3.09 -0.64
C GLU A 448 -25.56 2.42 -1.99
N ARG A 449 -26.16 1.25 -2.30
CA ARG A 449 -26.11 0.69 -3.68
C ARG A 449 -26.51 1.74 -4.71
N GLY A 450 -27.67 2.39 -4.48
CA GLY A 450 -28.21 3.47 -5.30
C GLY A 450 -27.31 4.69 -5.49
N ARG A 451 -26.35 4.95 -4.58
CA ARG A 451 -25.43 6.10 -4.68
C ARG A 451 -24.17 5.83 -5.53
N TYR A 452 -23.86 4.57 -5.81
CA TYR A 452 -22.84 4.17 -6.77
C TYR A 452 -23.47 3.68 -8.10
N ASP A 453 -24.73 3.21 -8.08
CA ASP A 453 -25.58 2.92 -9.25
C ASP A 453 -26.02 4.18 -10.05
N GLY A 454 -25.52 5.37 -9.71
CA GLY A 454 -25.74 6.60 -10.51
C GLY A 454 -25.32 6.44 -11.99
N TYR A 455 -24.40 5.50 -12.27
CA TYR A 455 -24.14 5.00 -13.62
C TYR A 455 -25.04 3.79 -13.95
N ARG A 456 -26.30 4.10 -14.30
CA ARG A 456 -27.29 3.28 -15.05
C ARG A 456 -27.22 1.74 -14.90
N ARG A 457 -28.13 1.20 -14.08
CA ARG A 457 -28.79 -0.12 -14.26
C ARG A 457 -27.87 -1.30 -14.66
N GLY A 458 -26.90 -1.68 -13.83
CA GLY A 458 -26.35 -3.04 -13.93
C GLY A 458 -25.02 -3.37 -13.24
N LYS A 459 -25.07 -4.26 -12.25
CA LYS A 459 -24.01 -5.25 -11.94
C LYS A 459 -22.63 -4.71 -11.49
N ARG A 460 -22.54 -3.83 -10.48
CA ARG A 460 -21.29 -3.71 -9.67
C ARG A 460 -21.39 -4.41 -8.31
N ARG A 461 -20.63 -5.50 -8.16
CA ARG A 461 -20.67 -6.42 -7.01
C ARG A 461 -19.67 -6.11 -5.88
N GLY A 462 -18.87 -5.04 -5.98
CA GLY A 462 -17.82 -4.75 -4.99
C GLY A 462 -17.24 -3.33 -5.00
N LEU A 463 -16.32 -3.10 -4.05
CA LEU A 463 -15.45 -1.91 -3.95
C LEU A 463 -14.00 -2.28 -4.31
N ARG A 464 -13.15 -1.26 -4.47
CA ARG A 464 -11.82 -1.38 -5.09
C ARG A 464 -10.71 -0.99 -4.07
N GLN A 465 -9.73 -1.85 -3.78
CA GLN A 465 -8.83 -1.92 -2.59
C GLN A 465 -7.41 -1.31 -2.78
N TYR A 466 -7.06 -0.22 -2.08
CA TYR A 466 -5.81 0.56 -2.30
C TYR A 466 -4.88 0.69 -1.06
N CYS A 467 -3.58 0.95 -1.24
CA CYS A 467 -2.62 1.09 -0.11
C CYS A 467 -1.61 2.19 -0.34
N LEU A 468 -1.04 2.71 0.75
CA LEU A 468 0.22 3.45 0.74
C LEU A 468 1.25 2.67 1.57
N ALA A 469 2.51 2.67 1.14
CA ALA A 469 3.63 2.25 1.98
C ALA A 469 4.34 3.51 2.48
N VAL A 470 4.60 3.60 3.79
CA VAL A 470 5.05 4.82 4.46
C VAL A 470 6.26 4.50 5.34
N ALA A 471 7.33 5.28 5.14
CA ALA A 471 8.69 4.88 5.55
C ALA A 471 8.91 4.76 7.06
N THR A 472 8.27 5.61 7.88
CA THR A 472 8.67 5.82 9.28
C THR A 472 7.91 5.00 10.31
N HIS A 473 6.67 4.59 10.03
CA HIS A 473 5.77 4.03 11.05
C HIS A 473 5.05 2.73 10.66
N GLN A 474 5.28 2.20 9.45
CA GLN A 474 4.51 1.07 8.85
C GLN A 474 2.97 1.26 8.83
N ASN A 475 2.49 2.46 9.18
CA ASN A 475 1.09 2.85 9.27
C ASN A 475 0.88 4.23 8.61
N PHE A 476 -0.37 4.60 8.32
CA PHE A 476 -0.75 5.95 7.90
C PHE A 476 -2.24 6.20 8.12
N VAL A 477 -2.64 7.46 8.27
CA VAL A 477 -4.03 7.85 8.57
C VAL A 477 -4.92 7.78 7.32
N ALA A 478 -5.81 6.79 7.24
CA ALA A 478 -6.85 6.63 6.22
C ALA A 478 -8.26 6.57 6.84
N GLY A 479 -9.22 7.34 6.31
CA GLY A 479 -10.58 7.49 6.86
C GLY A 479 -10.64 8.26 8.20
N GLY A 480 -9.52 8.24 8.94
CA GLY A 480 -9.33 8.78 10.28
C GLY A 480 -8.37 7.94 11.15
N LEU A 481 -7.98 6.72 10.70
CA LEU A 481 -7.38 5.61 11.48
C LEU A 481 -6.14 4.97 10.77
N ALA A 482 -5.40 4.06 11.42
CA ALA A 482 -4.09 3.47 10.99
C ALA A 482 -4.12 1.94 10.62
N VAL A 483 -3.05 1.37 10.00
CA VAL A 483 -3.07 0.21 9.03
C VAL A 483 -1.75 -0.67 8.91
N SER A 484 -1.65 -1.73 8.05
CA SER A 484 -0.47 -2.67 7.83
C SER A 484 -0.36 -3.45 6.45
N ASN A 485 0.69 -4.28 6.18
CA ASN A 485 1.03 -5.00 4.87
C ASN A 485 2.19 -6.10 4.95
N CYS A 486 2.28 -7.19 4.11
CA CYS A 486 3.39 -8.23 4.17
C CYS A 486 3.81 -9.04 2.85
N LYS A 487 4.98 -9.73 2.81
CA LYS A 487 5.52 -10.83 1.88
C LYS A 487 6.69 -11.58 2.56
N PHE A 488 6.76 -12.94 2.62
CA PHE A 488 7.85 -13.58 3.44
C PHE A 488 8.44 -15.01 3.17
N ASP A 489 7.67 -16.11 3.23
CA ASP A 489 8.06 -17.27 4.07
C ASP A 489 9.09 -18.27 3.49
N ALA A 490 8.96 -18.67 2.22
CA ALA A 490 9.77 -19.73 1.60
C ALA A 490 11.30 -19.43 1.51
N LYS A 491 11.70 -18.17 1.77
CA LYS A 491 13.10 -17.73 1.86
C LYS A 491 13.79 -18.24 3.14
N TRP A 492 13.03 -18.45 4.21
CA TRP A 492 13.59 -18.71 5.55
C TRP A 492 13.89 -20.18 5.81
N THR A 493 13.04 -21.09 5.35
CA THR A 493 13.28 -22.55 5.47
C THR A 493 14.54 -22.98 4.74
N ARG A 494 14.74 -22.52 3.50
CA ARG A 494 15.97 -22.82 2.73
C ARG A 494 17.23 -22.25 3.39
N HIS A 495 17.16 -21.05 3.97
CA HIS A 495 18.31 -20.45 4.65
C HIS A 495 18.64 -21.13 5.98
N PHE A 496 17.64 -21.32 6.86
CA PHE A 496 17.88 -21.74 8.25
C PHE A 496 17.85 -23.25 8.48
N LEU A 497 17.12 -24.03 7.68
CA LEU A 497 16.97 -25.48 7.87
C LEU A 497 17.68 -26.31 6.78
N GLY A 498 18.31 -25.65 5.80
CA GLY A 498 19.01 -26.31 4.69
C GLY A 498 18.12 -27.08 3.71
N VAL A 499 16.79 -26.95 3.82
CA VAL A 499 15.82 -27.75 3.04
C VAL A 499 15.01 -26.95 2.04
N GLU A 500 14.67 -27.60 0.93
CA GLU A 500 13.64 -27.13 0.00
C GLU A 500 12.27 -27.67 0.42
N LEU A 501 11.21 -26.87 0.26
CA LEU A 501 9.84 -27.35 0.47
C LEU A 501 9.47 -28.31 -0.68
N GLY A 502 9.37 -29.59 -0.33
CA GLY A 502 9.17 -30.69 -1.27
C GLY A 502 7.79 -30.73 -1.93
N GLY A 503 7.68 -31.51 -3.00
CA GLY A 503 6.46 -31.64 -3.78
C GLY A 503 6.64 -32.57 -4.99
N ASP A 504 5.55 -33.06 -5.57
CA ASP A 504 5.57 -33.56 -6.95
C ASP A 504 5.57 -32.37 -7.92
N TYR A 505 6.46 -32.44 -8.92
CA TYR A 505 6.74 -31.37 -9.87
C TYR A 505 6.91 -31.89 -11.32
N ASP A 506 6.58 -33.16 -11.64
CA ASP A 506 6.70 -33.65 -13.02
C ASP A 506 5.55 -33.16 -13.92
N SER A 507 5.88 -32.28 -14.86
CA SER A 507 4.89 -31.66 -15.75
C SER A 507 4.35 -32.56 -16.87
N ARG A 508 4.81 -33.81 -17.03
CA ARG A 508 4.71 -34.51 -18.32
C ARG A 508 3.54 -35.50 -18.49
N THR A 509 2.83 -35.89 -17.43
CA THR A 509 2.05 -37.16 -17.44
C THR A 509 0.55 -37.10 -17.72
N THR A 510 -0.15 -35.95 -17.56
CA THR A 510 -1.61 -35.87 -17.78
C THR A 510 -2.07 -34.64 -18.57
N GLN A 511 -3.12 -34.75 -19.39
CA GLN A 511 -3.62 -33.62 -20.21
C GLN A 511 -4.43 -32.59 -19.41
N ASN A 512 -4.95 -32.95 -18.23
CA ASN A 512 -5.78 -32.07 -17.39
C ASN A 512 -4.95 -31.40 -16.27
N GLY A 513 -4.46 -30.19 -16.51
CA GLY A 513 -3.80 -29.38 -15.46
C GLY A 513 -4.69 -29.06 -14.24
N ALA A 514 -5.99 -29.29 -14.33
CA ALA A 514 -6.97 -29.19 -13.26
C ALA A 514 -6.86 -30.28 -12.18
N GLU A 515 -6.28 -31.44 -12.49
CA GLU A 515 -6.17 -32.59 -11.58
C GLU A 515 -4.83 -32.65 -10.84
N ARG A 516 -3.85 -31.85 -11.27
CA ARG A 516 -2.47 -31.89 -10.75
C ARG A 516 -2.26 -31.05 -9.51
N VAL A 517 -2.87 -29.86 -9.44
CA VAL A 517 -2.74 -28.92 -8.32
C VAL A 517 -3.20 -29.52 -6.97
N GLU A 518 -4.00 -30.59 -7.03
CA GLU A 518 -4.40 -31.36 -5.85
C GLU A 518 -3.39 -32.41 -5.38
N ARG A 519 -2.49 -32.91 -6.25
CA ARG A 519 -1.79 -34.19 -6.06
C ARG A 519 -0.32 -34.10 -5.62
N GLY A 520 0.27 -32.91 -5.58
CA GLY A 520 1.58 -32.67 -4.99
C GLY A 520 2.09 -31.24 -5.25
N GLY A 521 3.14 -30.82 -4.52
CA GLY A 521 3.77 -29.50 -4.70
C GLY A 521 3.81 -28.66 -3.42
N ILE A 522 4.39 -27.46 -3.54
CA ILE A 522 3.95 -26.28 -2.76
C ILE A 522 2.59 -25.83 -3.33
N PHE A 523 1.72 -25.24 -2.52
CA PHE A 523 0.53 -24.55 -3.01
C PHE A 523 0.53 -23.13 -2.47
N ASP A 524 1.17 -22.22 -3.17
CA ASP A 524 1.28 -20.83 -2.74
C ASP A 524 -0.07 -20.11 -2.98
N THR A 525 -0.78 -19.72 -1.92
CA THR A 525 -2.06 -19.01 -2.01
C THR A 525 -1.94 -17.59 -2.56
N MET A 526 -0.77 -16.95 -2.45
CA MET A 526 -0.47 -15.66 -3.12
C MET A 526 -0.44 -15.84 -4.62
N LEU A 527 0.36 -16.78 -5.11
CA LEU A 527 0.54 -17.05 -6.53
C LEU A 527 -0.74 -17.62 -7.15
N ALA A 528 -1.46 -18.49 -6.42
CA ALA A 528 -2.78 -19.00 -6.81
C ALA A 528 -3.78 -17.84 -7.01
N SER A 529 -3.83 -16.92 -6.04
CA SER A 529 -4.67 -15.72 -6.08
C SER A 529 -4.28 -14.80 -7.25
N GLN A 530 -2.99 -14.51 -7.44
CA GLN A 530 -2.46 -13.72 -8.56
C GLN A 530 -2.84 -14.30 -9.93
N VAL A 531 -2.74 -15.62 -10.08
CA VAL A 531 -3.13 -16.31 -11.32
C VAL A 531 -4.65 -16.25 -11.55
N VAL A 532 -5.47 -16.54 -10.54
CA VAL A 532 -6.95 -16.44 -10.62
C VAL A 532 -7.42 -15.02 -10.98
N SER A 533 -6.75 -14.02 -10.41
CA SER A 533 -7.04 -12.61 -10.60
C SER A 533 -6.65 -12.04 -11.96
N ALA A 534 -5.65 -12.63 -12.64
CA ALA A 534 -5.26 -12.26 -14.00
C ALA A 534 -4.85 -10.78 -14.19
N GLY A 535 -4.26 -10.16 -13.16
CA GLY A 535 -3.65 -8.83 -13.22
C GLY A 535 -4.61 -7.63 -13.30
N GLU A 536 -5.78 -7.72 -12.68
CA GLU A 536 -6.71 -6.60 -12.43
C GLU A 536 -6.14 -5.66 -11.30
N PRO A 537 -6.73 -4.48 -10.96
CA PRO A 537 -6.14 -3.50 -10.00
C PRO A 537 -6.75 -3.26 -8.58
N ASP A 538 -7.66 -4.07 -7.99
CA ASP A 538 -8.18 -3.83 -6.59
C ASP A 538 -8.61 -4.98 -5.58
N ASP A 539 -8.12 -6.23 -5.70
CA ASP A 539 -8.19 -7.44 -4.86
C ASP A 539 -6.77 -7.68 -4.42
N ARG A 540 -6.47 -7.72 -3.12
CA ARG A 540 -5.08 -7.94 -2.71
C ARG A 540 -4.77 -9.33 -2.24
N HIS A 541 -3.64 -9.76 -2.75
CA HIS A 541 -2.91 -10.93 -2.38
C HIS A 541 -2.45 -10.68 -0.93
N SER A 542 -3.10 -11.40 0.00
CA SER A 542 -2.96 -11.36 1.45
C SER A 542 -3.33 -12.73 2.02
N LEU A 543 -2.81 -13.20 3.16
CA LEU A 543 -3.33 -14.42 3.77
C LEU A 543 -4.73 -14.14 4.28
N GLU A 544 -4.85 -13.17 5.19
CA GLU A 544 -6.12 -12.84 5.82
C GLU A 544 -7.19 -12.41 4.79
N ALA A 545 -6.77 -11.87 3.64
CA ALA A 545 -7.66 -11.49 2.56
C ALA A 545 -7.90 -12.55 1.47
N VAL A 546 -7.08 -13.60 1.33
CA VAL A 546 -7.50 -14.79 0.57
C VAL A 546 -8.40 -15.62 1.48
N VAL A 547 -8.05 -15.84 2.76
CA VAL A 547 -8.93 -16.45 3.78
C VAL A 547 -10.29 -15.75 3.77
N MET A 548 -10.32 -14.42 3.83
CA MET A 548 -11.59 -13.69 3.76
C MET A 548 -12.30 -13.87 2.40
N ARG A 549 -11.62 -13.70 1.26
CA ARG A 549 -12.26 -13.79 -0.08
C ARG A 549 -12.80 -15.19 -0.42
N TYR A 550 -12.21 -16.26 0.14
CA TYR A 550 -12.48 -17.65 -0.26
C TYR A 550 -13.11 -18.51 0.85
N LEU A 551 -12.85 -18.21 2.13
CA LEU A 551 -13.42 -18.91 3.29
C LEU A 551 -14.41 -18.07 4.09
N ASN A 552 -14.39 -16.73 3.96
CA ASN A 552 -15.15 -15.82 4.82
C ASN A 552 -14.86 -16.10 6.31
N GLN A 553 -13.58 -16.23 6.65
CA GLN A 553 -13.09 -16.40 8.03
C GLN A 553 -12.17 -15.22 8.39
N SER A 554 -12.19 -14.83 9.66
CA SER A 554 -11.19 -13.94 10.22
C SER A 554 -9.93 -14.71 10.58
N VAL A 555 -8.80 -14.02 10.62
CA VAL A 555 -7.55 -14.50 11.25
C VAL A 555 -7.27 -13.59 12.46
N ASP A 556 -6.16 -13.79 13.18
CA ASP A 556 -5.58 -12.72 14.01
C ASP A 556 -4.19 -12.37 13.46
N LYS A 557 -3.73 -11.12 13.59
CA LYS A 557 -2.37 -10.67 13.23
C LYS A 557 -1.65 -9.97 14.39
N SER A 558 -2.29 -9.89 15.56
CA SER A 558 -1.79 -9.18 16.76
C SER A 558 -0.35 -9.52 17.17
N GLN A 559 0.13 -10.74 16.93
CA GLN A 559 1.47 -11.18 17.29
C GLN A 559 2.51 -11.09 16.16
N GLN A 560 2.11 -10.78 14.92
CA GLN A 560 3.04 -10.67 13.78
C GLN A 560 4.11 -9.58 13.99
N VAL A 561 3.81 -8.58 14.82
CA VAL A 561 4.71 -7.48 15.21
C VAL A 561 5.20 -7.61 16.67
N SER A 562 5.05 -8.78 17.28
CA SER A 562 5.54 -9.07 18.64
C SER A 562 7.07 -9.23 18.67
N ASP A 563 7.67 -9.20 19.86
CA ASP A 563 9.08 -9.56 20.02
C ASP A 563 9.24 -11.10 20.03
N TRP A 564 9.56 -11.64 18.87
CA TRP A 564 9.93 -13.05 18.67
C TRP A 564 11.33 -13.40 19.21
N GLY A 565 12.11 -12.41 19.67
CA GLY A 565 13.47 -12.61 20.16
C GLY A 565 13.57 -13.23 21.56
N GLY A 566 12.54 -13.07 22.39
CA GLY A 566 12.50 -13.50 23.80
C GLY A 566 11.79 -14.85 24.07
N GLU A 567 11.29 -15.01 25.30
CA GLU A 567 10.42 -16.13 25.66
C GLU A 567 9.04 -16.00 25.00
N LEU A 568 8.51 -17.11 24.48
CA LEU A 568 7.24 -17.11 23.77
C LEU A 568 6.04 -17.18 24.72
N SER A 569 5.11 -16.26 24.53
CA SER A 569 3.79 -16.31 25.14
C SER A 569 2.88 -17.35 24.48
N ALA A 570 1.89 -17.86 25.22
CA ALA A 570 0.86 -18.75 24.66
C ALA A 570 0.10 -18.10 23.49
N ALA A 571 -0.09 -16.77 23.51
CA ALA A 571 -0.75 -16.04 22.43
C ALA A 571 0.07 -16.03 21.12
N GLN A 572 1.40 -15.87 21.20
CA GLN A 572 2.30 -16.00 20.03
C GLN A 572 2.22 -17.40 19.41
N ILE A 573 2.13 -18.43 20.24
CA ILE A 573 2.03 -19.84 19.82
C ILE A 573 0.67 -20.11 19.16
N GLU A 574 -0.44 -19.69 19.78
CA GLU A 574 -1.78 -19.85 19.21
C GLU A 574 -1.96 -19.09 17.89
N TYR A 575 -1.48 -17.84 17.82
CA TYR A 575 -1.52 -17.01 16.62
C TYR A 575 -0.89 -17.75 15.43
N ALA A 576 0.35 -18.24 15.60
CA ALA A 576 1.07 -18.84 14.49
C ALA A 576 0.54 -20.25 14.15
N ALA A 577 -0.03 -20.95 15.13
CA ALA A 577 -0.82 -22.16 14.87
C ALA A 577 -2.07 -21.86 14.02
N ARG A 578 -2.76 -20.75 14.31
CA ARG A 578 -3.99 -20.35 13.61
C ARG A 578 -3.73 -19.92 12.17
N ASP A 579 -2.67 -19.14 11.91
CA ASP A 579 -2.28 -18.82 10.54
C ASP A 579 -2.01 -20.09 9.73
N ALA A 580 -1.25 -21.04 10.27
CA ALA A 580 -1.01 -22.32 9.61
C ALA A 580 -2.32 -23.08 9.31
N ALA A 581 -3.24 -23.20 10.28
CA ALA A 581 -4.48 -23.96 10.12
C ALA A 581 -5.36 -23.51 8.95
N LEU A 582 -5.48 -22.20 8.74
CA LEU A 582 -6.43 -21.62 7.80
C LEU A 582 -6.03 -21.85 6.32
N LEU A 583 -4.77 -22.20 6.07
CA LEU A 583 -4.20 -22.44 4.75
C LEU A 583 -4.79 -23.69 4.06
N LEU A 584 -5.21 -24.69 4.84
CA LEU A 584 -5.75 -25.95 4.33
C LEU A 584 -7.10 -25.80 3.59
N PRO A 585 -8.18 -25.35 4.24
CA PRO A 585 -9.45 -25.14 3.53
C PRO A 585 -9.32 -24.05 2.45
N LEU A 586 -8.37 -23.13 2.61
CA LEU A 586 -8.10 -22.06 1.65
C LEU A 586 -7.62 -22.59 0.30
N ARG A 587 -6.77 -23.63 0.33
CA ARG A 587 -6.31 -24.34 -0.86
C ARG A 587 -7.46 -24.92 -1.66
N GLU A 588 -8.43 -25.56 -1.01
CA GLU A 588 -9.58 -26.18 -1.68
C GLU A 588 -10.35 -25.16 -2.54
N LYS A 589 -10.60 -23.98 -1.99
CA LYS A 589 -11.37 -22.91 -2.63
C LYS A 589 -10.63 -22.21 -3.77
N LEU A 590 -9.30 -22.08 -3.67
CA LEU A 590 -8.48 -21.60 -4.78
C LEU A 590 -8.33 -22.65 -5.89
N VAL A 591 -8.20 -23.94 -5.55
CA VAL A 591 -8.23 -25.05 -6.52
C VAL A 591 -9.53 -25.03 -7.32
N GLU A 592 -10.67 -24.83 -6.65
CA GLU A 592 -12.00 -24.69 -7.29
C GLU A 592 -12.03 -23.57 -8.35
N GLN A 593 -11.43 -22.40 -8.07
CA GLN A 593 -11.34 -21.31 -9.05
C GLN A 593 -10.29 -21.54 -10.15
N LEU A 594 -9.14 -22.14 -9.83
CA LEU A 594 -8.12 -22.52 -10.81
C LEU A 594 -8.64 -23.54 -11.83
N ARG A 595 -9.56 -24.42 -11.39
CA ARG A 595 -10.34 -25.30 -12.28
C ARG A 595 -11.34 -24.52 -13.12
N THR A 596 -12.22 -23.77 -12.47
CA THR A 596 -13.32 -23.02 -13.11
C THR A 596 -12.83 -22.06 -14.20
N LEU A 597 -11.68 -21.43 -13.99
CA LEU A 597 -11.07 -20.51 -14.95
C LEU A 597 -10.08 -21.17 -15.94
N SER A 598 -9.89 -22.49 -15.86
CA SER A 598 -8.91 -23.25 -16.66
C SER A 598 -7.49 -22.67 -16.55
N LEU A 599 -7.04 -22.44 -15.32
CA LEU A 599 -5.75 -21.83 -14.98
C LEU A 599 -4.76 -22.81 -14.31
N GLY A 600 -5.16 -24.06 -14.09
CA GLY A 600 -4.34 -25.08 -13.38
C GLY A 600 -2.89 -25.21 -13.91
N ARG A 601 -2.67 -25.29 -15.23
CA ARG A 601 -1.30 -25.34 -15.81
C ARG A 601 -0.48 -24.08 -15.49
N CYS A 602 -1.10 -22.91 -15.51
CA CYS A 602 -0.45 -21.64 -15.17
C CYS A 602 -0.10 -21.55 -13.68
N ALA A 603 -1.00 -21.97 -12.78
CA ALA A 603 -0.73 -21.91 -11.34
C ALA A 603 0.30 -22.95 -10.91
N GLN A 604 0.20 -24.18 -11.43
CA GLN A 604 1.21 -25.23 -11.24
C GLN A 604 2.62 -24.74 -11.62
N LEU A 605 2.74 -24.06 -12.76
CA LEU A 605 4.00 -23.46 -13.22
C LEU A 605 4.55 -22.38 -12.26
N GLU A 606 3.68 -21.62 -11.59
CA GLU A 606 4.12 -20.67 -10.56
C GLU A 606 4.61 -21.41 -9.31
N PHE A 607 3.89 -22.45 -8.84
CA PHE A 607 4.29 -23.22 -7.67
C PHE A 607 5.60 -24.00 -7.89
N GLU A 608 5.76 -24.60 -9.07
CA GLU A 608 7.02 -25.19 -9.54
C GLU A 608 8.20 -24.21 -9.46
N CYS A 609 7.96 -22.92 -9.70
CA CYS A 609 8.95 -21.86 -9.77
C CYS A 609 9.28 -21.18 -8.41
N VAL A 610 8.52 -21.44 -7.34
CA VAL A 610 8.76 -20.86 -6.00
C VAL A 610 10.17 -21.19 -5.48
N VAL A 611 10.54 -22.48 -5.50
CA VAL A 611 11.85 -22.93 -5.00
C VAL A 611 13.02 -22.42 -5.86
N PRO A 612 12.95 -22.44 -7.21
CA PRO A 612 13.92 -21.75 -8.06
C PRO A 612 14.09 -20.25 -7.74
N VAL A 613 12.99 -19.51 -7.50
CA VAL A 613 13.05 -18.06 -7.20
C VAL A 613 13.60 -17.79 -5.79
N ALA A 614 13.21 -18.56 -4.78
CA ALA A 614 13.80 -18.46 -3.44
C ALA A 614 15.29 -18.82 -3.45
N THR A 615 15.67 -19.81 -4.26
CA THR A 615 17.07 -20.21 -4.49
C THR A 615 17.86 -19.11 -5.19
N LEU A 616 17.29 -18.44 -6.19
CA LEU A 616 17.87 -17.29 -6.86
C LEU A 616 18.12 -16.11 -5.88
N GLU A 617 17.14 -15.75 -5.05
CA GLU A 617 17.31 -14.70 -4.02
C GLU A 617 18.44 -15.06 -3.04
N LEU A 618 18.55 -16.33 -2.63
CA LEU A 618 19.54 -16.80 -1.65
C LEU A 618 20.93 -17.06 -2.23
N ASN A 619 21.05 -17.38 -3.53
CA ASN A 619 22.34 -17.48 -4.21
C ASN A 619 22.98 -16.10 -4.36
N GLY A 620 22.22 -15.13 -4.88
CA GLY A 620 22.69 -13.77 -5.17
C GLY A 620 23.76 -13.69 -6.27
N ILE A 621 23.90 -12.51 -6.87
CA ILE A 621 24.96 -12.23 -7.86
C ILE A 621 26.16 -11.54 -7.19
N PHE A 622 27.38 -11.93 -7.57
CA PHE A 622 28.59 -11.27 -7.13
C PHE A 622 28.86 -9.99 -7.93
N LEU A 623 29.25 -8.92 -7.23
CA LEU A 623 29.60 -7.62 -7.80
C LEU A 623 30.99 -7.20 -7.30
N ASP A 624 31.90 -6.95 -8.24
CA ASP A 624 33.26 -6.49 -7.97
C ASP A 624 33.26 -5.02 -7.51
N LYS A 625 33.51 -4.82 -6.20
CA LYS A 625 33.48 -3.49 -5.56
C LYS A 625 34.55 -2.54 -6.11
N GLU A 626 35.69 -3.06 -6.56
CA GLU A 626 36.82 -2.25 -7.03
C GLU A 626 36.60 -1.81 -8.47
N ARG A 627 36.20 -2.73 -9.36
CA ARG A 627 35.83 -2.41 -10.74
C ARG A 627 34.62 -1.49 -10.83
N TRP A 628 33.63 -1.65 -9.94
CA TRP A 628 32.50 -0.73 -9.88
C TRP A 628 32.97 0.69 -9.55
N ARG A 629 33.89 0.86 -8.60
CA ARG A 629 34.49 2.16 -8.24
C ARG A 629 35.36 2.75 -9.33
N GLU A 630 36.15 1.93 -10.02
CA GLU A 630 36.90 2.34 -11.20
C GLU A 630 35.95 2.93 -12.25
N GLN A 631 34.90 2.19 -12.61
CA GLN A 631 33.88 2.59 -13.57
C GLN A 631 33.10 3.84 -13.12
N LEU A 632 32.71 3.94 -11.85
CA LEU A 632 32.12 5.17 -11.31
C LEU A 632 33.07 6.36 -11.50
N SER A 633 34.36 6.22 -11.19
CA SER A 633 35.34 7.31 -11.37
C SER A 633 35.49 7.73 -12.84
N ILE A 634 35.40 6.79 -13.79
CA ILE A 634 35.45 7.06 -15.24
C ILE A 634 34.20 7.84 -15.67
N VAL A 635 33.02 7.39 -15.22
CA VAL A 635 31.73 7.99 -15.54
C VAL A 635 31.58 9.37 -14.89
N GLU A 636 32.10 9.58 -13.68
CA GLU A 636 32.17 10.89 -13.02
C GLU A 636 33.11 11.86 -13.74
N LYS A 637 34.31 11.41 -14.15
CA LYS A 637 35.23 12.22 -14.98
C LYS A 637 34.58 12.61 -16.31
N ARG A 638 33.95 11.66 -17.01
CA ARG A 638 33.22 11.98 -18.26
C ARG A 638 32.02 12.89 -17.99
N ARG A 639 31.32 12.78 -16.85
CA ARG A 639 30.28 13.74 -16.45
C ARG A 639 30.85 15.14 -16.27
N ALA A 640 31.98 15.30 -15.59
CA ALA A 640 32.62 16.59 -15.37
C ALA A 640 32.99 17.25 -16.70
N VAL A 641 33.66 16.52 -17.60
CA VAL A 641 34.01 16.99 -18.95
C VAL A 641 32.76 17.37 -19.75
N LEU A 642 31.73 16.51 -19.78
CA LEU A 642 30.45 16.80 -20.45
C LEU A 642 29.72 18.02 -19.84
N ALA A 643 29.85 18.24 -18.54
CA ALA A 643 29.29 19.40 -17.87
C ALA A 643 30.05 20.68 -18.27
N GLU A 644 31.38 20.66 -18.28
CA GLU A 644 32.22 21.78 -18.72
C GLU A 644 32.01 22.11 -20.21
N GLU A 645 31.92 21.09 -21.07
CA GLU A 645 31.51 21.22 -22.48
C GLU A 645 30.14 21.94 -22.58
N LEU A 646 29.15 21.52 -21.78
CA LEU A 646 27.81 22.13 -21.77
C LEU A 646 27.79 23.55 -21.18
N GLN A 647 28.56 23.86 -20.12
CA GLN A 647 28.67 25.23 -19.63
C GLN A 647 29.34 26.13 -20.67
N ALA A 648 30.43 25.67 -21.30
CA ALA A 648 31.08 26.42 -22.39
C ALA A 648 30.14 26.69 -23.58
N MET A 649 29.19 25.79 -23.84
CA MET A 649 28.17 25.95 -24.89
C MET A 649 26.92 26.74 -24.46
N LEU A 650 26.54 26.77 -23.17
CA LEU A 650 25.21 27.24 -22.72
C LEU A 650 25.21 28.32 -21.62
N ALA A 651 26.34 28.57 -20.95
CA ALA A 651 26.46 29.61 -19.92
C ALA A 651 26.33 31.03 -20.49
N GLU A 652 26.04 31.98 -19.61
CA GLU A 652 26.02 33.41 -19.94
C GLU A 652 27.40 34.05 -19.72
N GLU A 653 27.82 34.98 -20.59
CA GLU A 653 28.95 35.86 -20.33
C GLU A 653 28.51 36.95 -19.35
N SER A 654 29.20 37.10 -18.21
CA SER A 654 28.89 38.18 -17.27
C SER A 654 29.35 39.53 -17.83
N PRO A 655 28.52 40.60 -17.76
CA PRO A 655 28.95 41.96 -18.04
C PRO A 655 30.06 42.48 -17.11
N GLN A 656 30.35 41.80 -16.00
CA GLN A 656 31.44 42.13 -15.10
C GLN A 656 32.72 41.37 -15.46
N GLN A 657 33.68 42.10 -16.05
CA GLN A 657 35.07 41.63 -16.15
C GLN A 657 35.65 41.39 -14.75
N SER A 658 36.06 40.15 -14.47
CA SER A 658 36.94 39.88 -13.34
C SER A 658 38.37 40.25 -13.71
N PHE A 659 39.17 40.67 -12.72
CA PHE A 659 40.60 40.95 -12.89
C PHE A 659 41.41 39.71 -13.35
N PHE A 660 40.79 38.53 -13.32
CA PHE A 660 41.36 37.24 -13.73
C PHE A 660 40.70 36.63 -14.99
N GLY A 661 39.80 37.36 -15.69
CA GLY A 661 39.22 36.92 -16.97
C GLY A 661 37.70 37.12 -17.12
N PRO A 662 37.10 36.65 -18.23
CA PRO A 662 35.67 36.72 -18.46
C PRO A 662 34.91 35.75 -17.53
N THR A 663 34.09 36.30 -16.63
CA THR A 663 33.31 35.51 -15.67
C THR A 663 32.12 34.84 -16.36
N ARG A 664 32.05 33.51 -16.35
CA ARG A 664 30.87 32.76 -16.84
C ARG A 664 29.82 32.61 -15.73
N LEU A 665 28.54 32.66 -16.12
CA LEU A 665 27.39 32.34 -15.29
C LEU A 665 26.86 30.96 -15.69
N ASP A 666 27.32 29.94 -14.97
CA ASP A 666 26.97 28.54 -15.17
C ASP A 666 25.49 28.25 -14.89
N ILE A 667 24.91 27.32 -15.66
CA ILE A 667 23.52 26.90 -15.52
C ILE A 667 23.39 25.54 -14.81
N ASN A 668 22.28 25.32 -14.11
CA ASN A 668 21.96 24.01 -13.55
C ASN A 668 21.48 23.07 -14.69
N LEU A 669 22.38 22.16 -15.12
CA LEU A 669 22.15 21.20 -16.19
C LEU A 669 21.11 20.11 -15.88
N ASP A 670 20.74 19.91 -14.61
CA ASP A 670 19.61 19.04 -14.23
C ASP A 670 18.26 19.80 -14.21
N SER A 671 18.29 21.14 -14.17
CA SER A 671 17.08 21.96 -14.19
C SER A 671 16.51 22.09 -15.59
N HIS A 672 15.43 21.34 -15.86
CA HIS A 672 14.69 21.42 -17.12
C HIS A 672 14.32 22.88 -17.48
N VAL A 673 13.96 23.73 -16.52
CA VAL A 673 13.60 25.13 -16.78
C VAL A 673 14.79 25.95 -17.28
N GLN A 674 15.97 25.78 -16.67
CA GLN A 674 17.17 26.53 -17.08
C GLN A 674 17.70 26.02 -18.43
N LEU A 675 17.79 24.70 -18.62
CA LEU A 675 18.14 24.10 -19.92
C LEU A 675 17.25 24.60 -21.07
N THR A 676 15.93 24.67 -20.86
CA THR A 676 15.01 25.09 -21.94
C THR A 676 15.27 26.53 -22.35
N LYS A 677 15.49 27.43 -21.38
CA LYS A 677 15.84 28.84 -21.65
C LYS A 677 17.20 28.96 -22.34
N ALA A 678 18.21 28.20 -21.93
CA ALA A 678 19.53 28.23 -22.54
C ALA A 678 19.52 27.77 -24.00
N LEU A 679 18.83 26.66 -24.30
CA LEU A 679 18.67 26.15 -25.66
C LEU A 679 17.85 27.11 -26.54
N GLN A 680 16.75 27.68 -26.01
CA GLN A 680 15.94 28.68 -26.73
C GLN A 680 16.76 29.95 -27.09
N ARG A 681 17.64 30.42 -26.20
CA ARG A 681 18.57 31.55 -26.49
C ARG A 681 19.55 31.25 -27.63
N ARG A 682 19.89 29.98 -27.85
CA ARG A 682 20.73 29.51 -28.98
C ARG A 682 19.91 29.26 -30.26
N GLY A 683 18.65 29.71 -30.31
CA GLY A 683 17.76 29.57 -31.47
C GLY A 683 17.09 28.19 -31.60
N ILE A 684 17.19 27.34 -30.58
CA ILE A 684 16.65 25.98 -30.62
C ILE A 684 15.19 26.00 -30.15
N GLU A 685 14.26 25.86 -31.09
CA GLU A 685 12.83 25.79 -30.77
C GLU A 685 12.46 24.46 -30.07
N LEU A 686 11.88 24.57 -28.87
CA LEU A 686 11.48 23.44 -28.02
C LEU A 686 10.01 23.58 -27.61
N PRO A 687 9.04 23.30 -28.51
CA PRO A 687 7.63 23.65 -28.31
C PRO A 687 6.94 22.92 -27.14
N ASP A 688 7.43 21.74 -26.74
CA ASP A 688 6.83 20.91 -25.68
C ASP A 688 7.91 20.16 -24.85
N GLY A 689 8.92 20.90 -24.39
CA GLY A 689 9.87 20.45 -23.35
C GLY A 689 10.95 19.42 -23.76
N THR A 690 11.85 19.12 -22.82
CA THR A 690 13.16 18.50 -23.09
C THR A 690 13.20 16.98 -22.97
N ARG A 691 12.11 16.25 -23.26
CA ARG A 691 12.12 14.78 -23.15
C ARG A 691 13.07 14.18 -24.19
N ASN A 692 13.95 13.24 -23.80
CA ASN A 692 15.04 12.76 -24.65
C ASN A 692 14.59 12.35 -26.08
N TRP A 693 13.45 11.67 -26.23
CA TRP A 693 12.92 11.28 -27.55
C TRP A 693 12.52 12.45 -28.48
N LYS A 694 12.31 13.65 -27.93
CA LYS A 694 12.08 14.88 -28.71
C LYS A 694 13.38 15.60 -29.07
N LEU A 695 14.39 15.46 -28.22
CA LEU A 695 15.72 16.01 -28.45
C LEU A 695 16.53 15.17 -29.45
N GLN A 696 16.29 13.87 -29.52
CA GLN A 696 17.07 12.94 -30.32
C GLN A 696 17.09 13.28 -31.83
N PRO A 697 15.97 13.68 -32.49
CA PRO A 697 16.00 14.15 -33.89
C PRO A 697 16.68 15.51 -34.11
N LEU A 698 16.99 16.25 -33.03
CA LEU A 698 17.67 17.55 -33.09
C LEU A 698 19.18 17.44 -32.82
N ALA A 699 19.64 16.30 -32.29
CA ALA A 699 21.04 16.05 -31.93
C ALA A 699 22.00 16.00 -33.14
N GLU A 700 21.49 15.81 -34.35
CA GLU A 700 22.27 15.89 -35.60
C GLU A 700 22.52 17.34 -36.05
N LYS A 701 21.69 18.29 -35.58
CA LYS A 701 21.72 19.70 -35.99
C LYS A 701 22.33 20.63 -34.94
N HIS A 702 22.37 20.20 -33.68
CA HIS A 702 22.80 21.01 -32.53
C HIS A 702 23.72 20.17 -31.63
N ALA A 703 24.99 20.57 -31.56
CA ALA A 703 26.01 19.88 -30.77
C ALA A 703 25.66 19.89 -29.27
N GLU A 704 25.07 20.98 -28.79
CA GLU A 704 24.62 21.17 -27.42
C GLU A 704 23.60 20.11 -27.01
N ILE A 705 22.72 19.70 -27.93
CA ILE A 705 21.70 18.68 -27.69
C ILE A 705 22.33 17.29 -27.64
N LYS A 706 23.33 17.02 -28.50
CA LYS A 706 24.08 15.76 -28.50
C LYS A 706 24.81 15.57 -27.17
N THR A 707 25.59 16.58 -26.73
CA THR A 707 26.30 16.55 -25.45
C THR A 707 25.33 16.48 -24.26
N LEU A 708 24.17 17.16 -24.33
CA LEU A 708 23.13 17.07 -23.28
C LEU A 708 22.50 15.68 -23.17
N LEU A 709 22.30 14.97 -24.28
CA LEU A 709 21.81 13.59 -24.26
C LEU A 709 22.86 12.61 -23.69
N GLU A 710 24.14 12.84 -23.96
CA GLU A 710 25.24 12.06 -23.37
C GLU A 710 25.34 12.32 -21.86
N TYR A 711 25.39 13.60 -21.45
CA TYR A 711 25.41 14.03 -20.04
C TYR A 711 24.26 13.41 -19.24
N ARG A 712 23.02 13.45 -19.77
CA ARG A 712 21.85 12.87 -19.10
C ARG A 712 21.90 11.34 -19.02
N THR A 713 22.56 10.67 -19.95
CA THR A 713 22.74 9.22 -19.92
C THR A 713 23.72 8.84 -18.81
N VAL A 714 24.84 9.55 -18.73
CA VAL A 714 25.86 9.47 -17.66
C VAL A 714 25.28 9.80 -16.28
N GLN A 715 24.59 10.94 -16.14
CA GLN A 715 23.97 11.38 -14.88
C GLN A 715 22.86 10.41 -14.41
N LYS A 716 22.07 9.84 -15.33
CA LYS A 716 21.11 8.78 -14.99
C LYS A 716 21.82 7.53 -14.47
N ALA A 717 22.94 7.13 -15.08
CA ALA A 717 23.70 5.96 -14.64
C ALA A 717 24.20 6.15 -13.20
N LEU A 718 24.86 7.28 -12.88
CA LEU A 718 25.33 7.60 -11.52
C LEU A 718 24.19 7.68 -10.49
N THR A 719 23.05 8.27 -10.85
CA THR A 719 21.91 8.41 -9.91
C THR A 719 21.08 7.14 -9.73
N SER A 720 21.17 6.17 -10.64
CA SER A 720 20.46 4.88 -10.55
C SER A 720 21.35 3.72 -10.08
N TYR A 721 22.67 3.83 -10.32
CA TYR A 721 23.67 2.78 -10.17
C TYR A 721 25.00 3.37 -9.65
N GLY A 722 24.92 4.27 -8.65
CA GLY A 722 26.07 4.88 -7.95
C GLY A 722 26.67 4.00 -6.86
N GLU A 723 27.34 4.61 -5.88
CA GLU A 723 27.89 3.90 -4.70
C GLU A 723 26.82 3.14 -3.91
N ASN A 724 25.57 3.61 -3.86
CA ASN A 724 24.48 3.01 -3.07
C ASN A 724 24.23 1.51 -3.34
N ILE A 725 24.63 0.97 -4.50
CA ILE A 725 24.52 -0.47 -4.76
C ILE A 725 25.58 -1.30 -4.03
N LEU A 726 26.69 -0.69 -3.60
CA LEU A 726 27.74 -1.35 -2.83
C LEU A 726 27.35 -1.51 -1.35
N ASP A 727 26.47 -0.65 -0.84
CA ASP A 727 25.86 -0.76 0.50
C ASP A 727 24.85 -1.93 0.58
N GLU A 728 24.23 -2.30 -0.54
CA GLU A 728 23.32 -3.46 -0.65
C GLU A 728 24.07 -4.82 -0.67
N ILE A 729 25.41 -4.81 -0.75
CA ILE A 729 26.24 -6.03 -0.74
C ILE A 729 26.32 -6.58 0.69
N LYS A 730 25.72 -7.75 0.92
CA LYS A 730 25.68 -8.39 2.24
C LYS A 730 27.09 -8.85 2.65
N GLN A 731 27.55 -8.40 3.81
CA GLN A 731 28.92 -8.67 4.27
C GLN A 731 29.18 -10.16 4.57
N THR A 732 28.13 -10.93 4.87
CA THR A 732 28.17 -12.38 5.12
C THR A 732 28.43 -13.21 3.87
N THR A 733 28.04 -12.74 2.68
CA THR A 733 28.11 -13.50 1.42
C THR A 733 29.00 -12.83 0.36
N GLY A 734 29.29 -11.54 0.51
CA GLY A 734 29.96 -10.73 -0.52
C GLY A 734 29.09 -10.47 -1.76
N ARG A 735 27.78 -10.73 -1.72
CA ARG A 735 26.87 -10.72 -2.88
C ARG A 735 25.68 -9.77 -2.73
N LEU A 736 25.04 -9.48 -3.87
CA LEU A 736 23.76 -8.81 -3.97
C LEU A 736 22.62 -9.82 -3.97
N HIS A 737 21.74 -9.72 -2.97
CA HIS A 737 20.58 -10.61 -2.76
C HIS A 737 19.27 -9.89 -3.09
N ALA A 738 19.10 -9.57 -4.38
CA ALA A 738 17.92 -8.88 -4.88
C ALA A 738 16.62 -9.64 -4.53
N ASN A 739 15.62 -8.93 -3.99
CA ASN A 739 14.29 -9.49 -3.75
C ASN A 739 13.52 -9.55 -5.07
N PHE A 740 13.12 -10.73 -5.50
CA PHE A 740 12.33 -10.95 -6.71
C PHE A 740 10.82 -10.98 -6.37
N HIS A 741 10.02 -10.50 -7.32
CA HIS A 741 8.57 -10.56 -7.33
C HIS A 741 8.17 -11.44 -8.50
N GLN A 742 7.76 -12.68 -8.21
CA GLN A 742 7.59 -13.72 -9.23
C GLN A 742 6.50 -13.36 -10.26
N ILE A 743 5.43 -12.70 -9.83
CA ILE A 743 4.42 -12.07 -10.71
C ILE A 743 4.51 -10.55 -10.50
N GLY A 744 5.60 -9.96 -11.01
CA GLY A 744 5.87 -8.51 -10.91
C GLY A 744 5.06 -7.65 -11.90
N ALA A 745 4.35 -8.27 -12.84
CA ALA A 745 3.48 -7.61 -13.81
C ALA A 745 2.29 -8.49 -14.24
N PRO A 746 1.17 -7.92 -14.72
CA PRO A 746 0.01 -8.66 -15.25
C PRO A 746 0.29 -9.68 -16.35
N THR A 747 1.45 -9.60 -17.02
CA THR A 747 1.90 -10.61 -18.01
C THR A 747 2.45 -11.87 -17.37
N GLY A 748 2.71 -11.89 -16.05
CA GLY A 748 3.43 -12.98 -15.39
C GLY A 748 4.96 -12.81 -15.41
N ARG A 749 5.50 -11.75 -16.02
CA ARG A 749 6.94 -11.42 -15.94
C ARG A 749 7.34 -11.12 -14.49
N MET A 750 8.55 -11.55 -14.12
CA MET A 750 9.16 -11.20 -12.83
C MET A 750 9.62 -9.73 -12.81
N SER A 751 9.85 -9.19 -11.61
CA SER A 751 10.61 -7.95 -11.37
C SER A 751 11.47 -8.10 -10.11
N CYS A 752 12.46 -7.22 -9.88
CA CYS A 752 13.30 -7.27 -8.67
C CYS A 752 13.58 -5.90 -8.04
N THR A 753 13.89 -5.90 -6.75
CA THR A 753 14.12 -4.72 -5.88
C THR A 753 15.18 -5.00 -4.82
N SER A 754 15.87 -3.97 -4.34
CA SER A 754 16.91 -4.04 -3.30
C SER A 754 18.08 -5.02 -3.59
N PRO A 755 18.91 -4.75 -4.63
CA PRO A 755 18.76 -3.73 -5.66
C PRO A 755 18.03 -4.28 -6.91
N ASN A 756 17.73 -3.42 -7.88
CA ASN A 756 17.06 -3.84 -9.13
C ASN A 756 18.06 -4.32 -10.20
N VAL A 757 18.58 -5.54 -10.01
CA VAL A 757 19.58 -6.16 -10.91
C VAL A 757 19.11 -6.37 -12.35
N GLN A 758 17.80 -6.46 -12.59
CA GLN A 758 17.22 -6.57 -13.94
C GLN A 758 17.30 -5.29 -14.78
N GLN A 759 17.57 -4.13 -14.18
CA GLN A 759 17.63 -2.84 -14.90
C GLN A 759 19.05 -2.28 -15.04
N VAL A 760 20.07 -3.03 -14.59
CA VAL A 760 21.50 -2.71 -14.77
C VAL A 760 21.77 -2.34 -16.24
N PRO A 761 22.55 -1.28 -16.54
CA PRO A 761 22.79 -0.84 -17.91
C PRO A 761 23.38 -1.96 -18.78
N HIS A 762 22.90 -2.11 -20.01
CA HIS A 762 23.49 -3.00 -21.02
C HIS A 762 24.89 -2.54 -21.50
N ALA A 763 25.37 -1.40 -21.00
CA ALA A 763 26.72 -0.92 -21.25
C ALA A 763 27.75 -1.92 -20.70
N LEU A 764 28.71 -2.29 -21.53
CA LEU A 764 29.65 -3.39 -21.28
C LEU A 764 30.38 -3.18 -19.94
N GLU A 765 30.82 -1.96 -19.70
CA GLU A 765 31.61 -1.52 -18.55
C GLU A 765 30.89 -1.78 -17.22
N TYR A 766 29.56 -1.60 -17.18
CA TYR A 766 28.73 -1.90 -16.01
C TYR A 766 28.48 -3.42 -15.85
N ARG A 767 28.23 -4.14 -16.94
CA ARG A 767 28.05 -5.61 -16.90
C ARG A 767 29.34 -6.35 -16.51
N ARG A 768 30.52 -5.86 -16.91
CA ARG A 768 31.85 -6.42 -16.56
C ARG A 768 32.23 -6.36 -15.08
N CYS A 769 31.51 -5.58 -14.27
CA CYS A 769 31.67 -5.57 -12.82
C CYS A 769 30.99 -6.77 -12.15
N PHE A 770 29.96 -7.35 -12.78
CA PHE A 770 29.37 -8.62 -12.36
C PHE A 770 30.20 -9.75 -12.93
N ARG A 771 30.79 -10.57 -12.06
CA ARG A 771 31.79 -11.58 -12.43
C ARG A 771 31.60 -12.86 -11.64
N ALA A 772 32.14 -13.96 -12.15
CA ALA A 772 32.31 -15.16 -11.36
C ALA A 772 33.32 -14.92 -10.22
N PRO A 773 33.15 -15.58 -9.05
CA PRO A 773 34.22 -15.78 -8.10
C PRO A 773 35.40 -16.54 -8.71
N GLU A 774 36.55 -16.50 -8.05
CA GLU A 774 37.72 -17.28 -8.46
C GLU A 774 37.42 -18.79 -8.50
N GLY A 775 38.01 -19.49 -9.47
CA GLY A 775 37.74 -20.91 -9.74
C GLY A 775 36.41 -21.20 -10.46
N ARG A 776 35.54 -20.20 -10.65
CA ARG A 776 34.19 -20.35 -11.24
C ARG A 776 34.06 -19.56 -12.55
N LYS A 777 33.00 -19.85 -13.32
CA LYS A 777 32.60 -19.15 -14.54
C LYS A 777 31.11 -18.81 -14.50
N LEU A 778 30.74 -17.75 -15.20
CA LEU A 778 29.36 -17.47 -15.57
C LEU A 778 29.01 -18.17 -16.88
N ILE A 779 27.80 -18.70 -16.94
CA ILE A 779 27.15 -19.31 -18.10
C ILE A 779 25.92 -18.45 -18.35
N ILE A 780 25.97 -17.68 -19.42
CA ILE A 780 24.96 -16.71 -19.79
C ILE A 780 24.15 -17.32 -20.93
N ALA A 781 22.89 -17.63 -20.67
CA ALA A 781 22.01 -18.33 -21.62
C ALA A 781 20.79 -17.47 -21.96
N ASP A 782 20.43 -17.41 -23.23
CA ASP A 782 19.45 -16.47 -23.76
C ASP A 782 18.65 -17.07 -24.90
N TYR A 783 17.35 -16.85 -24.97
CA TYR A 783 16.56 -17.37 -26.08
C TYR A 783 16.70 -16.50 -27.33
N SER A 784 17.09 -17.11 -28.45
CA SER A 784 17.23 -16.44 -29.74
C SER A 784 15.87 -15.92 -30.25
N GLN A 785 15.50 -14.69 -29.89
CA GLN A 785 14.31 -13.97 -30.36
C GLN A 785 12.97 -14.65 -29.98
N ILE A 786 12.82 -15.13 -28.74
CA ILE A 786 11.68 -15.96 -28.31
C ILE A 786 10.31 -15.33 -28.59
N GLU A 787 10.14 -14.02 -28.40
CA GLU A 787 8.86 -13.34 -28.63
C GLU A 787 8.44 -13.33 -30.11
N LEU A 788 9.39 -13.40 -31.04
CA LEU A 788 9.10 -13.54 -32.47
C LEU A 788 8.70 -14.97 -32.83
N ARG A 789 9.31 -15.98 -32.18
CA ARG A 789 8.96 -17.40 -32.34
C ARG A 789 7.58 -17.72 -31.74
N ILE A 790 7.29 -17.16 -30.57
CA ILE A 790 5.96 -17.19 -29.94
C ILE A 790 4.91 -16.55 -30.87
N LEU A 791 5.23 -15.39 -31.49
CA LEU A 791 4.31 -14.77 -32.43
C LEU A 791 4.08 -15.64 -33.68
N ALA A 792 5.13 -16.24 -34.25
CA ALA A 792 5.01 -17.18 -35.36
C ALA A 792 4.12 -18.39 -35.02
N ASP A 793 4.23 -18.92 -33.79
CA ASP A 793 3.38 -20.02 -33.33
C ASP A 793 1.91 -19.56 -33.21
N TYR A 794 1.66 -18.42 -32.58
CA TYR A 794 0.32 -17.86 -32.41
C TYR A 794 -0.39 -17.52 -33.72
N THR A 795 0.32 -16.96 -34.69
CA THR A 795 -0.26 -16.55 -35.98
C THR A 795 -0.39 -17.73 -36.92
N GLY A 796 0.61 -18.61 -36.97
CA GLY A 796 0.78 -19.58 -38.06
C GLY A 796 1.10 -18.92 -39.41
N ASP A 797 1.56 -17.65 -39.41
CA ASP A 797 1.89 -16.91 -40.62
C ASP A 797 3.06 -17.59 -41.34
N GLN A 798 2.79 -18.16 -42.52
CA GLN A 798 3.71 -19.06 -43.20
C GLN A 798 5.07 -18.41 -43.50
N GLY A 799 5.09 -17.09 -43.77
CA GLY A 799 6.33 -16.35 -44.02
C GLY A 799 7.23 -16.23 -42.78
N PHE A 800 6.64 -16.18 -41.58
CA PHE A 800 7.37 -16.26 -40.31
C PHE A 800 7.83 -17.70 -40.01
N VAL A 801 6.95 -18.68 -40.26
CA VAL A 801 7.22 -20.11 -40.00
C VAL A 801 8.36 -20.62 -40.88
N ASP A 802 8.31 -20.37 -42.19
CA ASP A 802 9.34 -20.80 -43.15
C ASP A 802 10.69 -20.12 -42.89
N ALA A 803 10.69 -18.83 -42.52
CA ALA A 803 11.92 -18.11 -42.17
C ALA A 803 12.63 -18.75 -40.97
N PHE A 804 11.90 -19.13 -39.91
CA PHE A 804 12.50 -19.82 -38.77
C PHE A 804 12.86 -21.29 -39.05
N ASN A 805 12.05 -22.01 -39.84
CA ASN A 805 12.29 -23.43 -40.15
C ASN A 805 13.43 -23.67 -41.14
N SER A 806 13.68 -22.71 -42.05
CA SER A 806 14.85 -22.72 -42.95
C SER A 806 16.15 -22.29 -42.26
N GLY A 807 16.10 -21.85 -41.00
CA GLY A 807 17.23 -21.25 -40.30
C GLY A 807 17.63 -19.86 -40.82
N ALA A 808 16.81 -19.25 -41.69
CA ALA A 808 17.08 -17.94 -42.26
C ALA A 808 16.99 -16.82 -41.21
N ASP A 809 17.79 -15.77 -41.39
CA ASP A 809 17.69 -14.57 -40.57
C ASP A 809 16.39 -13.82 -40.92
N LEU A 810 15.37 -13.95 -40.07
CA LEU A 810 14.07 -13.28 -40.24
C LEU A 810 14.21 -11.77 -40.50
N HIS A 811 15.21 -11.09 -39.92
CA HIS A 811 15.42 -9.66 -40.19
C HIS A 811 15.99 -9.41 -41.59
N ARG A 812 16.83 -10.31 -42.13
CA ARG A 812 17.21 -10.26 -43.55
C ARG A 812 16.02 -10.57 -44.46
N VAL A 813 15.22 -11.59 -44.16
CA VAL A 813 14.03 -11.95 -44.96
C VAL A 813 13.04 -10.78 -45.01
N THR A 814 12.73 -10.17 -43.87
CA THR A 814 11.88 -8.97 -43.82
C THR A 814 12.51 -7.79 -44.56
N ALA A 815 13.83 -7.55 -44.44
CA ALA A 815 14.52 -6.49 -45.17
C ALA A 815 14.44 -6.67 -46.68
N ALA A 816 14.74 -7.87 -47.20
CA ALA A 816 14.66 -8.22 -48.62
C ALA A 816 13.26 -7.91 -49.19
N GLN A 817 12.21 -8.33 -48.48
CA GLN A 817 10.81 -8.12 -48.87
C GLN A 817 10.36 -6.65 -48.81
N ILE A 818 10.95 -5.82 -47.93
CA ILE A 818 10.57 -4.40 -47.77
C ILE A 818 11.37 -3.47 -48.67
N PHE A 819 12.66 -3.75 -48.86
CA PHE A 819 13.53 -2.96 -49.74
C PHE A 819 13.52 -3.47 -51.19
N ASN A 820 12.89 -4.62 -51.45
CA ASN A 820 12.77 -5.27 -52.77
C ASN A 820 14.16 -5.55 -53.39
N VAL A 821 14.99 -6.25 -52.61
CA VAL A 821 16.36 -6.69 -52.95
C VAL A 821 16.51 -8.19 -52.62
N ALA A 822 17.53 -8.87 -53.14
CA ALA A 822 17.81 -10.25 -52.75
C ALA A 822 18.26 -10.36 -51.28
N ALA A 823 18.06 -11.50 -50.62
CA ALA A 823 18.37 -11.68 -49.19
C ALA A 823 19.88 -11.62 -48.88
N GLU A 824 20.68 -11.92 -49.90
CA GLU A 824 22.13 -11.87 -49.97
C GLU A 824 22.61 -10.41 -50.04
N GLU A 825 21.92 -9.58 -50.84
CA GLU A 825 22.19 -8.15 -51.05
C GLU A 825 21.80 -7.27 -49.85
N VAL A 826 21.00 -7.79 -48.91
CA VAL A 826 20.57 -7.04 -47.72
C VAL A 826 21.77 -6.53 -46.93
N THR A 827 21.87 -5.19 -46.82
CA THR A 827 22.92 -4.53 -46.06
C THR A 827 22.70 -4.68 -44.55
N ARG A 828 23.77 -4.50 -43.75
CA ARG A 828 23.65 -4.48 -42.29
C ARG A 828 22.65 -3.44 -41.79
N GLU A 829 22.61 -2.28 -42.45
CA GLU A 829 21.73 -1.17 -42.09
C GLU A 829 20.26 -1.49 -42.38
N GLN A 830 19.97 -2.10 -43.55
CA GLN A 830 18.64 -2.59 -43.91
C GLN A 830 18.16 -3.69 -42.94
N ARG A 831 19.06 -4.60 -42.55
CA ARG A 831 18.79 -5.63 -41.54
C ARG A 831 18.50 -5.03 -40.16
N ASP A 832 19.32 -4.10 -39.69
CA ASP A 832 19.15 -3.48 -38.37
C ASP A 832 17.99 -2.45 -38.35
N PHE A 833 17.55 -1.97 -39.52
CA PHE A 833 16.24 -1.33 -39.72
C PHE A 833 15.09 -2.34 -39.57
N ALA A 834 15.14 -3.47 -40.29
CA ALA A 834 14.10 -4.51 -40.21
C ALA A 834 14.01 -5.14 -38.81
N LYS A 835 15.12 -5.26 -38.07
CA LYS A 835 15.12 -5.62 -36.65
C LYS A 835 14.29 -4.63 -35.81
N ARG A 836 14.51 -3.32 -35.98
CA ARG A 836 13.73 -2.27 -35.29
C ARG A 836 12.25 -2.31 -35.68
N LEU A 837 11.94 -2.62 -36.94
CA LEU A 837 10.57 -2.81 -37.42
C LEU A 837 9.89 -4.01 -36.75
N ASN A 838 10.48 -5.21 -36.81
CA ASN A 838 9.83 -6.44 -36.33
C ASN A 838 9.47 -6.32 -34.85
N PHE A 839 10.42 -5.90 -34.01
CA PHE A 839 10.12 -5.63 -32.59
C PHE A 839 9.13 -4.47 -32.40
N GLY A 840 9.22 -3.39 -33.19
CA GLY A 840 8.25 -2.30 -33.14
C GLY A 840 6.82 -2.76 -33.43
N VAL A 841 6.61 -3.55 -34.47
CA VAL A 841 5.29 -4.08 -34.87
C VAL A 841 4.75 -5.04 -33.83
N VAL A 842 5.57 -5.96 -33.31
CA VAL A 842 5.21 -6.90 -32.24
C VAL A 842 4.68 -6.16 -31.02
N TYR A 843 5.30 -5.05 -30.62
CA TYR A 843 4.86 -4.22 -29.49
C TYR A 843 3.74 -3.22 -29.82
N GLY A 844 3.18 -3.26 -31.03
CA GLY A 844 2.08 -2.40 -31.46
C GLY A 844 2.45 -0.92 -31.64
N ILE A 845 3.61 -0.65 -32.25
CA ILE A 845 3.99 0.72 -32.66
C ILE A 845 3.03 1.26 -33.72
N GLY A 846 2.70 2.56 -33.64
CA GLY A 846 1.99 3.29 -34.69
C GLY A 846 2.97 4.10 -35.54
N ALA A 847 2.62 4.37 -36.81
CA ALA A 847 3.50 4.96 -37.81
C ALA A 847 4.25 6.22 -37.31
N LYS A 848 3.55 7.17 -36.69
CA LYS A 848 4.15 8.38 -36.06
C LYS A 848 5.31 8.08 -35.11
N ARG A 849 5.23 7.01 -34.32
CA ARG A 849 6.31 6.60 -33.40
C ARG A 849 7.39 5.78 -34.12
N PHE A 850 7.03 5.05 -35.17
CA PHE A 850 7.99 4.32 -36.00
C PHE A 850 8.88 5.28 -36.82
N ALA A 851 8.28 6.30 -37.44
CA ALA A 851 8.97 7.44 -38.06
C ALA A 851 10.02 8.05 -37.11
N LEU A 852 9.58 8.48 -35.91
CA LEU A 852 10.46 9.02 -34.87
C LEU A 852 11.57 8.08 -34.38
N MET A 853 11.43 6.76 -34.58
CA MET A 853 12.45 5.75 -34.22
C MET A 853 13.37 5.34 -35.39
N THR A 854 13.09 5.82 -36.60
CA THR A 854 13.80 5.42 -37.83
C THR A 854 14.34 6.59 -38.66
N GLY A 855 13.89 7.81 -38.42
CA GLY A 855 14.27 9.01 -39.19
C GLY A 855 13.39 9.26 -40.42
N LEU A 856 12.48 8.35 -40.75
CA LEU A 856 11.52 8.48 -41.85
C LEU A 856 10.45 9.54 -41.58
N SER A 857 9.81 10.03 -42.64
CA SER A 857 8.54 10.77 -42.53
C SER A 857 7.40 9.87 -42.02
N GLU A 858 6.34 10.49 -41.51
CA GLU A 858 5.14 9.79 -41.05
C GLU A 858 4.44 9.02 -42.18
N THR A 859 4.47 9.56 -43.40
CA THR A 859 3.95 8.93 -44.62
C THR A 859 4.77 7.73 -45.08
N GLU A 860 6.10 7.82 -45.11
CA GLU A 860 6.97 6.68 -45.44
C GLU A 860 6.83 5.55 -44.40
N ALA A 861 6.67 5.91 -43.12
CA ALA A 861 6.40 4.97 -42.05
C ALA A 861 5.04 4.27 -42.20
N GLU A 862 3.99 4.98 -42.66
CA GLU A 862 2.69 4.36 -42.96
C GLU A 862 2.78 3.39 -44.15
N ASP A 863 3.38 3.78 -45.28
CA ASP A 863 3.51 2.91 -46.45
C ASP A 863 4.44 1.71 -46.20
N LEU A 864 5.46 1.85 -45.37
CA LEU A 864 6.35 0.74 -45.00
C LEU A 864 5.63 -0.26 -44.07
N LEU A 865 4.88 0.22 -43.08
CA LEU A 865 4.01 -0.64 -42.25
C LEU A 865 2.92 -1.31 -43.08
N ARG A 866 2.34 -0.60 -44.05
CA ARG A 866 1.32 -1.13 -44.98
C ARG A 866 1.88 -2.27 -45.83
N ARG A 867 3.11 -2.14 -46.33
CA ARG A 867 3.80 -3.23 -47.06
C ARG A 867 4.12 -4.41 -46.14
N TYR A 868 4.63 -4.18 -44.93
CA TYR A 868 4.88 -5.24 -43.94
C TYR A 868 3.61 -6.10 -43.68
N PHE A 869 2.47 -5.47 -43.40
CA PHE A 869 1.22 -6.19 -43.13
C PHE A 869 0.55 -6.78 -44.39
N ALA A 870 0.88 -6.28 -45.60
CA ALA A 870 0.45 -6.91 -46.85
C ALA A 870 1.22 -8.20 -47.17
N THR A 871 2.44 -8.32 -46.66
CA THR A 871 3.28 -9.54 -46.68
C THR A 871 2.83 -10.53 -45.60
N TYR A 872 2.85 -10.12 -44.32
CA TYR A 872 2.52 -10.98 -43.17
C TYR A 872 1.05 -10.81 -42.77
N ARG A 873 0.16 -11.43 -43.57
CA ARG A 873 -1.29 -11.20 -43.54
C ARG A 873 -1.98 -11.85 -42.35
N ASP A 874 -1.58 -13.08 -42.01
CA ASP A 874 -2.17 -13.81 -40.88
C ASP A 874 -1.68 -13.21 -39.55
N LEU A 875 -0.45 -12.68 -39.54
CA LEU A 875 0.07 -11.85 -38.46
C LEU A 875 -0.76 -10.57 -38.25
N ASP A 876 -1.10 -9.83 -39.31
CA ASP A 876 -1.97 -8.64 -39.18
C ASP A 876 -3.39 -9.02 -38.72
N ALA A 877 -3.98 -10.06 -39.32
CA ALA A 877 -5.30 -10.57 -38.94
C ALA A 877 -5.35 -10.98 -37.45
N TRP A 878 -4.33 -11.69 -36.96
CA TRP A 878 -4.20 -12.08 -35.57
C TRP A 878 -4.00 -10.86 -34.65
N LEU A 879 -3.10 -9.93 -34.98
CA LEU A 879 -2.88 -8.73 -34.17
C LEU A 879 -4.13 -7.85 -34.10
N ARG A 880 -4.90 -7.74 -35.19
CA ARG A 880 -6.21 -7.07 -35.19
C ARG A 880 -7.22 -7.80 -34.32
N LYS A 881 -7.28 -9.14 -34.39
CA LYS A 881 -8.16 -9.97 -33.54
C LYS A 881 -7.82 -9.81 -32.05
N ALA A 882 -6.55 -9.90 -31.67
CA ALA A 882 -6.09 -9.72 -30.29
C ALA A 882 -6.42 -8.32 -29.74
N ALA A 883 -6.21 -7.27 -30.54
CA ALA A 883 -6.58 -5.90 -30.18
C ALA A 883 -8.10 -5.69 -30.05
N GLN A 884 -8.90 -6.32 -30.92
CA GLN A 884 -10.37 -6.30 -30.81
C GLN A 884 -10.86 -7.09 -29.58
N GLN A 885 -10.24 -8.24 -29.28
CA GLN A 885 -10.56 -9.08 -28.13
C GLN A 885 -10.33 -8.32 -26.83
N ALA A 886 -9.16 -7.72 -26.66
CA ALA A 886 -8.82 -6.92 -25.49
C ALA A 886 -9.78 -5.74 -25.23
N VAL A 887 -10.37 -5.17 -26.28
CA VAL A 887 -11.38 -4.10 -26.16
C VAL A 887 -12.79 -4.64 -25.90
N ARG A 888 -13.21 -5.72 -26.61
CA ARG A 888 -14.57 -6.27 -26.55
C ARG A 888 -14.82 -7.18 -25.35
N GLU A 889 -13.91 -8.12 -25.13
CA GLU A 889 -13.99 -9.15 -24.07
C GLU A 889 -13.27 -8.72 -22.78
N ARG A 890 -12.54 -7.58 -22.82
CA ARG A 890 -11.72 -7.07 -21.70
C ARG A 890 -10.62 -8.04 -21.25
N THR A 891 -10.20 -8.94 -22.13
CA THR A 891 -9.14 -9.93 -21.89
C THR A 891 -8.21 -10.02 -23.08
N ALA A 892 -6.92 -10.22 -22.82
CA ALA A 892 -5.99 -10.64 -23.87
C ALA A 892 -6.28 -12.09 -24.31
N PRO A 893 -5.80 -12.52 -25.49
CA PRO A 893 -5.58 -13.94 -25.74
C PRO A 893 -4.74 -14.55 -24.60
N ARG A 894 -5.01 -15.81 -24.23
CA ARG A 894 -4.29 -16.51 -23.16
C ARG A 894 -2.89 -16.92 -23.60
N THR A 895 -1.97 -17.04 -22.64
CA THR A 895 -0.66 -17.68 -22.88
C THR A 895 -0.81 -19.19 -23.15
N VAL A 896 0.24 -19.86 -23.60
CA VAL A 896 0.24 -21.32 -23.78
C VAL A 896 0.21 -22.09 -22.45
N ALA A 897 0.56 -21.47 -21.31
CA ALA A 897 0.23 -22.00 -19.97
C ALA A 897 -1.26 -21.88 -19.60
N GLY A 898 -2.05 -21.16 -20.40
CA GLY A 898 -3.44 -20.79 -20.10
C GLY A 898 -3.59 -19.49 -19.31
N ARG A 899 -2.50 -18.78 -18.98
CA ARG A 899 -2.52 -17.52 -18.20
C ARG A 899 -3.44 -16.51 -18.88
N LEU A 900 -4.30 -15.91 -18.08
CA LEU A 900 -5.22 -14.85 -18.50
C LEU A 900 -4.61 -13.49 -18.13
N ALA A 901 -4.88 -12.46 -18.94
CA ALA A 901 -4.68 -11.06 -18.57
C ALA A 901 -5.98 -10.29 -18.78
N ARG A 902 -6.47 -9.60 -17.74
CA ARG A 902 -7.70 -8.79 -17.74
C ARG A 902 -7.38 -7.30 -17.92
N PHE A 903 -8.29 -6.56 -18.55
CA PHE A 903 -8.15 -5.14 -18.82
C PHE A 903 -9.37 -4.35 -18.37
N ASN A 904 -9.28 -3.68 -17.22
CA ASN A 904 -10.31 -2.76 -16.77
C ASN A 904 -10.00 -1.34 -17.22
N PHE A 905 -10.73 -0.89 -18.24
CA PHE A 905 -10.59 0.43 -18.84
C PHE A 905 -11.96 1.04 -19.18
N ASP A 906 -11.95 2.34 -19.45
CA ASP A 906 -13.08 3.07 -20.00
C ASP A 906 -13.05 2.97 -21.54
N PRO A 907 -14.07 2.37 -22.20
CA PRO A 907 -14.14 2.30 -23.66
C PRO A 907 -14.30 3.66 -24.35
N GLU A 908 -14.75 4.70 -23.64
CA GLU A 908 -14.95 6.04 -24.23
C GLU A 908 -13.64 6.84 -24.31
N ASP A 909 -12.65 6.56 -23.43
CA ASP A 909 -11.31 7.11 -23.58
C ASP A 909 -10.53 6.39 -24.69
N ARG A 910 -10.46 7.04 -25.85
CA ARG A 910 -9.66 6.60 -27.00
C ARG A 910 -8.19 6.33 -26.64
N LYS A 911 -7.60 7.01 -25.66
CA LYS A 911 -6.21 6.78 -25.22
C LYS A 911 -6.09 5.50 -24.40
N ALA A 912 -6.97 5.26 -23.43
CA ALA A 912 -7.07 4.00 -22.70
C ALA A 912 -7.37 2.82 -23.63
N ALA A 913 -8.34 2.96 -24.55
CA ALA A 913 -8.62 1.94 -25.57
C ALA A 913 -7.40 1.65 -26.45
N SER A 914 -6.66 2.69 -26.90
CA SER A 914 -5.41 2.52 -27.67
C SER A 914 -4.25 1.95 -26.84
N LEU A 915 -4.30 2.02 -25.51
CA LEU A 915 -3.36 1.32 -24.62
C LEU A 915 -3.75 -0.15 -24.50
N VAL A 916 -5.03 -0.46 -24.25
CA VAL A 916 -5.54 -1.82 -24.13
C VAL A 916 -5.42 -2.60 -25.44
N GLN A 917 -5.60 -1.98 -26.61
CA GLN A 917 -5.32 -2.61 -27.90
C GLN A 917 -3.85 -3.04 -28.08
N ARG A 918 -2.90 -2.28 -27.51
CA ARG A 918 -1.46 -2.65 -27.54
C ARG A 918 -1.16 -3.71 -26.49
N ASN A 919 -1.64 -3.55 -25.26
CA ASN A 919 -1.48 -4.56 -24.21
C ASN A 919 -2.10 -5.90 -24.64
N GLY A 920 -3.26 -5.89 -25.31
CA GLY A 920 -3.92 -7.08 -25.85
C GLY A 920 -3.11 -7.86 -26.88
N LYS A 921 -2.34 -7.17 -27.73
CA LYS A 921 -1.36 -7.80 -28.63
C LYS A 921 -0.17 -8.37 -27.86
N ASN A 922 0.38 -7.57 -26.93
CA ASN A 922 1.67 -7.85 -26.30
C ASN A 922 1.57 -8.90 -25.18
N SER A 923 0.48 -8.92 -24.40
CA SER A 923 0.30 -9.78 -23.22
C SER A 923 0.44 -11.29 -23.47
N PRO A 924 -0.19 -11.92 -24.48
CA PRO A 924 0.02 -13.35 -24.76
C PRO A 924 1.47 -13.68 -25.12
N ILE A 925 2.16 -12.76 -25.81
CA ILE A 925 3.54 -12.94 -26.27
C ILE A 925 4.50 -12.83 -25.07
N GLN A 926 4.45 -11.70 -24.36
CA GLN A 926 5.28 -11.43 -23.18
C GLN A 926 4.99 -12.37 -22.02
N GLY A 927 3.76 -12.86 -21.91
CA GLY A 927 3.36 -13.82 -20.89
C GLY A 927 3.81 -15.24 -21.23
N SER A 928 3.73 -15.67 -22.48
CA SER A 928 4.28 -16.98 -22.86
C SER A 928 5.81 -17.00 -22.75
N SER A 929 6.49 -15.88 -23.02
CA SER A 929 7.92 -15.71 -22.72
C SER A 929 8.22 -15.85 -21.21
N ALA A 930 7.42 -15.20 -20.36
CA ALA A 930 7.55 -15.35 -18.90
C ALA A 930 7.26 -16.78 -18.40
N ASP A 931 6.28 -17.46 -18.99
CA ASP A 931 5.93 -18.84 -18.69
C ASP A 931 7.08 -19.80 -19.05
N ILE A 932 7.66 -19.64 -20.26
CA ILE A 932 8.83 -20.39 -20.73
C ILE A 932 10.04 -20.19 -19.80
N ILE A 933 10.28 -18.97 -19.33
CA ILE A 933 11.38 -18.68 -18.39
C ILE A 933 11.15 -19.31 -17.01
N LYS A 934 9.91 -19.29 -16.48
CA LYS A 934 9.57 -20.01 -15.25
C LYS A 934 9.75 -21.51 -15.39
N ARG A 935 9.40 -22.06 -16.56
CA ARG A 935 9.58 -23.49 -16.86
C ARG A 935 11.06 -23.86 -16.99
N ALA A 936 11.86 -23.00 -17.62
CA ALA A 936 13.32 -23.15 -17.68
C ALA A 936 13.94 -23.14 -16.29
N LEU A 937 13.54 -22.19 -15.42
CA LEU A 937 14.04 -22.13 -14.04
C LEU A 937 13.70 -23.40 -13.24
N ARG A 938 12.53 -24.00 -13.43
CA ARG A 938 12.22 -25.32 -12.85
C ARG A 938 13.15 -26.41 -13.40
N LEU A 939 13.21 -26.57 -14.71
CA LEU A 939 14.03 -27.62 -15.35
C LEU A 939 15.53 -27.47 -15.05
N LEU A 940 16.03 -26.23 -14.91
CA LEU A 940 17.37 -25.92 -14.46
C LEU A 940 17.57 -26.34 -13.00
N HIS A 941 16.67 -25.93 -12.10
CA HIS A 941 16.76 -26.27 -10.68
C HIS A 941 16.85 -27.80 -10.46
N ASP A 942 16.01 -28.56 -11.15
CA ASP A 942 16.04 -30.03 -11.10
C ASP A 942 17.35 -30.62 -11.66
N ARG A 943 17.87 -30.09 -12.76
CA ARG A 943 19.10 -30.59 -13.43
C ARG A 943 20.40 -30.17 -12.74
N LEU A 944 20.40 -29.03 -12.05
CA LEU A 944 21.59 -28.50 -11.36
C LEU A 944 21.68 -28.97 -9.90
N LYS A 945 20.64 -29.63 -9.36
CA LYS A 945 20.53 -30.04 -7.95
C LYS A 945 21.73 -30.85 -7.44
N GLU A 946 22.21 -31.81 -8.23
CA GLU A 946 23.35 -32.68 -7.88
C GLU A 946 24.69 -32.09 -8.36
N THR A 947 24.74 -30.78 -8.61
CA THR A 947 25.92 -30.05 -9.11
C THR A 947 26.27 -28.88 -8.18
N THR A 948 27.47 -28.33 -8.32
CA THR A 948 27.87 -27.10 -7.61
C THR A 948 27.36 -25.82 -8.27
N ALA A 949 26.64 -25.92 -9.41
CA ALA A 949 26.21 -24.78 -10.20
C ALA A 949 24.96 -24.10 -9.63
N ARG A 950 24.86 -22.78 -9.80
CA ARG A 950 23.86 -21.93 -9.14
C ARG A 950 23.25 -20.93 -10.11
N VAL A 951 21.92 -20.86 -10.21
CA VAL A 951 21.27 -19.73 -10.89
C VAL A 951 21.47 -18.48 -10.03
N VAL A 952 22.13 -17.45 -10.58
CA VAL A 952 22.53 -16.23 -9.83
C VAL A 952 21.81 -14.96 -10.32
N ASN A 953 21.30 -14.93 -11.55
CA ASN A 953 20.48 -13.82 -12.06
C ASN A 953 19.52 -14.28 -13.16
N VAL A 954 18.42 -13.54 -13.34
CA VAL A 954 17.42 -13.75 -14.41
C VAL A 954 16.95 -12.39 -14.91
N VAL A 955 17.15 -12.10 -16.19
CA VAL A 955 16.80 -10.82 -16.82
C VAL A 955 15.95 -11.07 -18.06
N HIS A 956 14.63 -11.06 -17.86
CA HIS A 956 13.64 -11.36 -18.89
C HIS A 956 13.84 -12.75 -19.49
N ASP A 957 14.32 -12.86 -20.73
CA ASP A 957 14.65 -14.08 -21.47
C ASP A 957 16.09 -14.59 -21.27
N GLU A 958 16.93 -13.85 -20.54
CA GLU A 958 18.31 -14.20 -20.18
C GLU A 958 18.38 -14.86 -18.77
N ILE A 959 19.07 -15.99 -18.65
CA ILE A 959 19.39 -16.66 -17.37
C ILE A 959 20.91 -16.69 -17.19
N VAL A 960 21.38 -16.39 -15.98
CA VAL A 960 22.80 -16.44 -15.61
C VAL A 960 23.03 -17.51 -14.55
N VAL A 961 23.86 -18.50 -14.88
CA VAL A 961 24.28 -19.59 -13.99
C VAL A 961 25.76 -19.44 -13.67
N GLU A 962 26.15 -19.68 -12.43
CA GLU A 962 27.53 -19.67 -11.96
C GLU A 962 27.97 -21.11 -11.61
N ALA A 963 29.02 -21.61 -12.24
CA ALA A 963 29.51 -22.99 -12.12
C ALA A 963 31.03 -23.05 -11.90
N ASP A 964 31.55 -24.18 -11.39
CA ASP A 964 33.01 -24.37 -11.32
C ASP A 964 33.61 -24.48 -12.72
N ALA A 965 34.77 -23.86 -12.92
CA ALA A 965 35.37 -23.69 -14.25
C ALA A 965 35.67 -25.02 -14.96
N ALA A 966 35.97 -26.08 -14.21
CA ALA A 966 36.21 -27.43 -14.73
C ALA A 966 34.96 -28.08 -15.37
N ASN A 967 33.76 -27.69 -14.94
CA ASN A 967 32.49 -28.29 -15.38
C ASN A 967 31.67 -27.35 -16.28
N ALA A 968 32.20 -26.16 -16.61
CA ALA A 968 31.44 -25.10 -17.25
C ALA A 968 30.82 -25.51 -18.60
N ASP A 969 31.55 -26.26 -19.43
CA ASP A 969 31.05 -26.80 -20.70
C ASP A 969 29.93 -27.83 -20.56
N GLU A 970 29.93 -28.61 -19.48
CA GLU A 970 28.86 -29.58 -19.19
C GLU A 970 27.62 -28.85 -18.69
N ILE A 971 27.79 -27.94 -17.72
CA ILE A 971 26.69 -27.12 -17.20
C ILE A 971 26.10 -26.24 -18.30
N SER A 972 26.89 -25.70 -19.23
CA SER A 972 26.37 -24.91 -20.35
C SER A 972 25.45 -25.72 -21.26
N LYS A 973 25.78 -26.98 -21.56
CA LYS A 973 24.92 -27.91 -22.32
C LYS A 973 23.68 -28.29 -21.53
N ILE A 974 23.80 -28.53 -20.22
CA ILE A 974 22.66 -28.77 -19.33
C ILE A 974 21.70 -27.58 -19.34
N VAL A 975 22.22 -26.35 -19.33
CA VAL A 975 21.45 -25.10 -19.39
C VAL A 975 20.78 -24.92 -20.75
N GLU A 976 21.51 -25.09 -21.85
CA GLU A 976 20.97 -25.02 -23.21
C GLU A 976 19.80 -26.00 -23.39
N VAL A 977 20.00 -27.27 -23.05
CA VAL A 977 18.97 -28.32 -23.20
C VAL A 977 17.79 -28.10 -22.24
N ALA A 978 18.01 -27.55 -21.05
CA ALA A 978 16.92 -27.20 -20.13
C ALA A 978 16.03 -26.07 -20.69
N MET A 979 16.65 -25.04 -21.26
CA MET A 979 15.94 -23.91 -21.86
C MET A 979 15.27 -24.29 -23.19
N CYS A 980 15.94 -25.01 -24.10
CA CYS A 980 15.32 -25.49 -25.34
C CYS A 980 14.06 -26.35 -25.04
N ALA A 981 14.17 -27.32 -24.14
CA ALA A 981 13.03 -28.15 -23.72
C ALA A 981 11.90 -27.32 -23.06
N ALA A 982 12.24 -26.31 -22.25
CA ALA A 982 11.25 -25.40 -21.66
C ALA A 982 10.52 -24.55 -22.70
N GLY A 983 11.19 -24.16 -23.80
CA GLY A 983 10.56 -23.46 -24.91
C GLY A 983 9.68 -24.37 -25.79
N GLU A 984 10.14 -25.58 -26.09
CA GLU A 984 9.45 -26.58 -26.93
C GLU A 984 8.12 -27.07 -26.31
N GLU A 985 7.99 -27.01 -24.98
CA GLU A 985 6.70 -27.21 -24.28
C GLU A 985 5.61 -26.18 -24.66
N TYR A 986 5.99 -25.06 -25.31
CA TYR A 986 5.16 -23.87 -25.57
C TYR A 986 5.16 -23.42 -27.04
N VAL A 987 6.26 -23.60 -27.76
CA VAL A 987 6.45 -23.22 -29.18
C VAL A 987 6.73 -24.49 -29.97
N ARG A 988 5.94 -24.76 -31.01
CA ARG A 988 5.91 -26.05 -31.74
C ARG A 988 5.96 -25.93 -33.26
N LYS A 989 5.53 -24.80 -33.83
CA LYS A 989 5.55 -24.58 -35.30
C LYS A 989 6.92 -24.17 -35.85
N VAL A 990 7.81 -23.71 -34.97
CA VAL A 990 9.16 -23.22 -35.28
C VAL A 990 10.15 -23.73 -34.23
N PRO A 991 11.41 -24.01 -34.57
CA PRO A 991 12.40 -24.48 -33.60
C PRO A 991 12.68 -23.40 -32.55
N VAL A 992 12.84 -23.82 -31.30
CA VAL A 992 13.43 -22.97 -30.25
C VAL A 992 14.95 -23.03 -30.38
N LYS A 993 15.61 -21.91 -30.11
CA LYS A 993 17.07 -21.83 -30.02
C LYS A 993 17.45 -21.03 -28.79
N VAL A 994 18.50 -21.48 -28.11
CA VAL A 994 19.17 -20.79 -27.01
C VAL A 994 20.60 -20.48 -27.47
N GLU A 995 21.15 -19.35 -27.04
CA GLU A 995 22.55 -18.98 -27.21
C GLU A 995 23.20 -18.95 -25.82
N THR A 996 24.17 -19.84 -25.59
CA THR A 996 24.89 -19.96 -24.32
C THR A 996 26.34 -19.52 -24.45
N GLN A 997 26.85 -18.77 -23.48
CA GLN A 997 28.21 -18.24 -23.47
C GLN A 997 28.86 -18.42 -22.09
N ILE A 998 30.07 -18.98 -22.08
CA ILE A 998 30.89 -19.17 -20.87
C ILE A 998 31.84 -17.97 -20.77
N ALA A 999 31.84 -17.28 -19.64
CA ALA A 999 32.64 -16.07 -19.41
C ALA A 999 33.03 -15.91 -17.93
N ASP A 1000 34.08 -15.13 -17.66
CA ASP A 1000 34.45 -14.70 -16.30
C ASP A 1000 33.56 -13.55 -15.79
N GLU A 1001 32.89 -12.85 -16.70
CA GLU A 1001 32.20 -11.58 -16.51
C GLU A 1001 30.81 -11.67 -17.20
N TRP A 1002 29.81 -10.88 -16.78
CA TRP A 1002 28.42 -10.98 -17.30
C TRP A 1002 28.25 -10.35 -18.70
N VAL A 1003 29.07 -10.78 -19.66
CA VAL A 1003 29.17 -10.21 -21.01
C VAL A 1003 28.84 -11.23 -22.09
N LYS A 1004 28.13 -10.76 -23.12
CA LYS A 1004 27.92 -11.45 -24.40
C LYS A 1004 28.81 -10.75 -25.43
#